data_AF-A0A939TTU1-F1
#
_entry.id   AF-A0A939TTU1-F1
#
_cell.length_a   1.000
_cell.length_b   1.000
_cell.length_c   1.000
_cell.angle_alpha   90.00
_cell.angle_beta   90.00
_cell.angle_gamma   90.00
#
_symmetry.space_group_name_H-M   'P 1'
#
loop_
_entity.id
_entity.type
_entity.pdbx_description
1 polymer ?
#
loop_
_entity_poly.entity_id
_entity_poly.type
_entity_poly.pdbx_seq_one_letter_code
_entity_poly.pdbx_strand_id
1 'polypeptide(L)'
;MKHIWKYIGAAALIALAAVACKPEYPELVQSGLPSASDFDVTITVDQTTNQATFTLNNKGMVPVWNFGSELIDGKASKVYAYTGNGVTLRFREAGEHQVEVKAYNVNGISTGSVLKTFKMENTYRDPFDPSSYIRAISGGASQDWVWNSTENNHFGCGPLYTKNEDGQFVYAPNPLGWWQCPAGGKEGFMYDDVMTFDKEGNYTYDPGDGQAYAKKDAEYPDGHATGDDDYLFPAEKKTSKYTFENNWNEAGIEDIFLVLDPGSILSYVVHKSNVENPRYQVLETKTSEMKKKLKLMAEAFTPANPSPEGITFYYEFVPKGSVAGKEDPLFGTESKTWVLDNETAGYMGCGGSLNNPTEWWSAEPHNKDAYGVKDDALTFHKDGKYEFDPGADGMVYCNWDSDYHRELWDGVQNNDYDAPAEAQTSTYTLGSDADGDYIELPAGIFFGYVPNKAVLSQPTRLYVKENTDTKLVVVVKFEGICWQFIYRSEGAPAGDPLFGVVSKAWVYDNDAAGYMGCGGSIDNPTEWWSAEPHNKDAYGVKDDELTFYADGKYEFNPGADGVVYCNWDSDYHRELWDGVQNNDYDAPTEAQSSTYTLDADDNGDYIELPAGIFFGYVANKAVLSEPTRLYIKELTPTRLVLVAAFDGICWQFIYKPRDAGETPEEPADVEDAIVGSWTWDPDVNGHFGCGPDLGNPTGWWSGEAHCKDNAHMYDDVITITADGKYTLDPMDGFSYMNKDVTYLNDRKGDCPYGDDFCYTNTKTTWNYTLDEVGDYTVIKLADGGLFSYIPNNDFENEPWLYVKSYTKDQLVLMTYTATGNNGGAIAWQYILKRVQ
;
A
#
# COMPACT_ATOMS: atom_id res chain seq x y z
N MET A 1 1.09 -38.35 -56.19
CA MET A 1 -0.01 -37.75 -55.40
C MET A 1 -1.00 -38.84 -55.01
N LYS A 2 -1.00 -39.32 -53.74
CA LYS A 2 -2.11 -40.08 -53.08
C LYS A 2 -1.79 -40.79 -51.74
N HIS A 3 -0.72 -40.46 -51.00
CA HIS A 3 -0.40 -41.17 -49.74
C HIS A 3 -0.09 -40.29 -48.51
N ILE A 4 -0.54 -39.03 -48.47
CA ILE A 4 -0.46 -38.19 -47.24
C ILE A 4 -1.75 -38.24 -46.38
N TRP A 5 -2.84 -38.82 -46.88
CA TRP A 5 -4.15 -38.81 -46.19
C TRP A 5 -4.37 -39.93 -45.15
N LYS A 6 -3.42 -40.84 -44.92
CA LYS A 6 -3.61 -41.95 -43.96
C LYS A 6 -3.07 -41.69 -42.54
N TYR A 7 -2.31 -40.62 -42.32
CA TYR A 7 -1.78 -40.28 -40.99
C TYR A 7 -2.50 -39.11 -40.31
N ILE A 8 -3.40 -38.41 -41.02
CA ILE A 8 -4.21 -37.33 -40.45
C ILE A 8 -5.51 -37.89 -39.80
N GLY A 9 -5.98 -39.07 -40.22
CA GLY A 9 -7.21 -39.69 -39.68
C GLY A 9 -7.05 -40.48 -38.38
N ALA A 10 -5.81 -40.76 -37.93
CA ALA A 10 -5.57 -41.49 -36.68
C ALA A 10 -5.21 -40.55 -35.50
N ALA A 11 -4.67 -39.37 -35.78
CA ALA A 11 -4.43 -38.34 -34.75
C ALA A 11 -5.73 -37.62 -34.34
N ALA A 12 -6.71 -37.51 -35.25
CA ALA A 12 -8.00 -36.86 -34.97
C ALA A 12 -8.99 -37.71 -34.15
N LEU A 13 -8.75 -39.02 -33.99
CA LEU A 13 -9.63 -39.93 -33.22
C LEU A 13 -9.13 -40.22 -31.79
N ILE A 14 -7.87 -39.91 -31.48
CA ILE A 14 -7.33 -40.00 -30.12
C ILE A 14 -7.48 -38.66 -29.39
N ALA A 15 -7.53 -37.54 -30.11
CA ALA A 15 -7.85 -36.22 -29.56
C ALA A 15 -9.34 -36.03 -29.14
N LEU A 16 -10.23 -36.97 -29.51
CA LEU A 16 -11.65 -36.96 -29.12
C LEU A 16 -11.98 -37.87 -27.92
N ALA A 17 -10.96 -38.48 -27.29
CA ALA A 17 -11.12 -39.28 -26.06
C ALA A 17 -10.48 -38.60 -24.83
N ALA A 18 -10.17 -37.30 -24.92
CA ALA A 18 -9.79 -36.48 -23.78
C ALA A 18 -11.04 -36.25 -22.90
N VAL A 19 -11.18 -37.14 -21.92
CA VAL A 19 -11.75 -36.89 -20.59
C VAL A 19 -13.08 -36.13 -20.57
N ALA A 20 -14.15 -36.81 -20.99
CA ALA A 20 -15.41 -36.62 -20.27
C ALA A 20 -15.20 -37.19 -18.86
N CYS A 21 -14.76 -36.36 -17.90
CA CYS A 21 -14.90 -36.68 -16.49
C CYS A 21 -16.41 -36.88 -16.25
N LYS A 22 -16.89 -38.12 -16.29
CA LYS A 22 -18.13 -38.44 -15.58
C LYS A 22 -17.87 -38.05 -14.13
N PRO A 23 -18.73 -37.25 -13.49
CA PRO A 23 -18.64 -37.05 -12.06
C PRO A 23 -18.69 -38.44 -11.42
N GLU A 24 -17.60 -38.83 -10.76
CA GLU A 24 -17.58 -40.02 -9.94
C GLU A 24 -18.34 -39.64 -8.67
N TYR A 25 -19.65 -39.92 -8.66
CA TYR A 25 -20.45 -39.67 -7.48
C TYR A 25 -20.00 -40.67 -6.41
N PRO A 26 -19.61 -40.20 -5.20
CA PRO A 26 -19.24 -41.11 -4.13
C PRO A 26 -20.44 -42.02 -3.81
N GLU A 27 -20.20 -43.31 -3.65
CA GLU A 27 -21.21 -44.22 -3.10
C GLU A 27 -21.55 -43.77 -1.68
N LEU A 28 -22.77 -43.28 -1.48
CA LEU A 28 -23.23 -42.80 -0.18
C LEU A 28 -23.36 -43.98 0.79
N VAL A 29 -22.61 -43.95 1.89
CA VAL A 29 -22.67 -44.98 2.93
C VAL A 29 -23.37 -44.44 4.17
N GLN A 30 -24.51 -45.03 4.53
CA GLN A 30 -25.30 -44.62 5.69
C GLN A 30 -24.50 -44.59 7.01
N SER A 31 -23.58 -45.55 7.21
CA SER A 31 -22.70 -45.58 8.38
C SER A 31 -21.59 -44.54 8.37
N GLY A 32 -21.39 -43.84 7.24
CA GLY A 32 -20.44 -42.75 7.09
C GLY A 32 -21.04 -41.37 7.39
N LEU A 33 -22.33 -41.29 7.76
CA LEU A 33 -22.95 -40.05 8.20
C LEU A 33 -22.30 -39.56 9.50
N PRO A 34 -22.09 -38.24 9.67
CA PRO A 34 -21.66 -37.71 10.96
C PRO A 34 -22.66 -38.07 12.07
N SER A 35 -22.18 -38.37 13.26
CA SER A 35 -23.05 -38.53 14.44
C SER A 35 -22.93 -37.28 15.30
N ALA A 36 -24.07 -36.70 15.67
CA ALA A 36 -24.09 -35.54 16.57
C ALA A 36 -23.50 -35.85 17.96
N SER A 37 -23.54 -37.12 18.39
CA SER A 37 -22.90 -37.57 19.64
C SER A 37 -21.38 -37.34 19.67
N ASP A 38 -20.76 -37.25 18.49
CA ASP A 38 -19.31 -37.19 18.34
C ASP A 38 -18.83 -35.76 18.14
N PHE A 39 -19.75 -34.78 18.12
CA PHE A 39 -19.43 -33.38 17.86
C PHE A 39 -18.64 -32.76 19.01
N ASP A 40 -17.39 -32.44 18.73
CA ASP A 40 -16.53 -31.63 19.57
C ASP A 40 -16.64 -30.17 19.11
N VAL A 41 -17.50 -29.43 19.81
CA VAL A 41 -17.85 -28.05 19.48
C VAL A 41 -17.24 -27.11 20.50
N THR A 42 -16.46 -26.16 19.99
CA THR A 42 -15.90 -25.03 20.74
C THR A 42 -16.64 -23.76 20.34
N ILE A 43 -17.10 -23.00 21.34
CA ILE A 43 -17.63 -21.65 21.14
C ILE A 43 -16.79 -20.70 21.99
N THR A 44 -16.12 -19.76 21.33
CA THR A 44 -15.30 -18.73 21.98
C THR A 44 -16.05 -17.41 21.86
N VAL A 45 -16.18 -16.66 22.95
CA VAL A 45 -16.88 -15.36 22.95
C VAL A 45 -15.89 -14.25 23.28
N ASP A 46 -15.82 -13.26 22.41
CA ASP A 46 -15.20 -11.98 22.69
C ASP A 46 -16.26 -11.02 23.25
N GLN A 47 -16.17 -10.79 24.56
CA GLN A 47 -17.11 -9.94 25.30
C GLN A 47 -16.93 -8.45 25.00
N THR A 48 -15.82 -8.05 24.36
CA THR A 48 -15.54 -6.64 24.02
C THR A 48 -16.22 -6.25 22.70
N THR A 49 -16.25 -7.17 21.73
CA THR A 49 -16.84 -6.96 20.41
C THR A 49 -18.22 -7.61 20.24
N ASN A 50 -18.70 -8.32 21.27
CA ASN A 50 -19.92 -9.12 21.25
C ASN A 50 -19.94 -10.18 20.15
N GLN A 51 -18.76 -10.68 19.76
CA GLN A 51 -18.60 -11.70 18.74
C GLN A 51 -18.44 -13.09 19.36
N ALA A 52 -19.07 -14.09 18.75
CA ALA A 52 -18.84 -15.49 19.05
C ALA A 52 -18.28 -16.22 17.83
N THR A 53 -17.20 -16.97 18.05
CA THR A 53 -16.59 -17.84 17.04
C THR A 53 -17.01 -19.29 17.31
N PHE A 54 -17.55 -19.94 16.28
CA PHE A 54 -18.09 -21.30 16.34
C PHE A 54 -17.19 -22.26 15.57
N THR A 55 -16.66 -23.26 16.27
CA THR A 55 -15.73 -24.26 15.69
C THR A 55 -16.20 -25.68 15.99
N LEU A 56 -16.19 -26.52 14.97
CA LEU A 56 -16.30 -27.98 15.07
C LEU A 56 -14.90 -28.56 14.84
N ASN A 57 -14.30 -29.15 15.88
CA ASN A 57 -12.93 -29.67 15.84
C ASN A 57 -12.84 -31.02 15.08
N ASN A 58 -13.98 -31.63 14.75
CA ASN A 58 -14.05 -32.86 14.00
C ASN A 58 -13.53 -32.69 12.56
N LYS A 59 -12.57 -33.53 12.16
CA LYS A 59 -12.01 -33.51 10.80
C LYS A 59 -12.99 -34.06 9.76
N GLY A 60 -12.94 -33.52 8.55
CA GLY A 60 -13.70 -34.04 7.39
C GLY A 60 -15.21 -33.77 7.44
N MET A 61 -15.63 -32.80 8.26
CA MET A 61 -17.02 -32.40 8.41
C MET A 61 -17.15 -30.89 8.23
N VAL A 62 -18.25 -30.45 7.63
CA VAL A 62 -18.62 -29.03 7.53
C VAL A 62 -19.78 -28.77 8.48
N PRO A 63 -19.62 -27.92 9.52
CA PRO A 63 -20.69 -27.62 10.46
C PRO A 63 -21.74 -26.68 9.84
N VAL A 64 -22.95 -26.78 10.38
CA VAL A 64 -24.14 -25.95 10.10
C VAL A 64 -24.65 -25.44 11.45
N TRP A 65 -24.49 -24.15 11.69
CA TRP A 65 -24.85 -23.43 12.91
C TRP A 65 -26.23 -22.80 12.73
N ASN A 66 -27.22 -23.28 13.48
CA ASN A 66 -28.61 -22.84 13.30
C ASN A 66 -29.12 -22.03 14.49
N PHE A 67 -29.77 -20.89 14.21
CA PHE A 67 -30.31 -19.93 15.18
C PHE A 67 -31.82 -19.65 14.92
N GLY A 68 -32.57 -19.26 15.95
CA GLY A 68 -34.03 -19.02 15.87
C GLY A 68 -34.71 -18.76 17.23
N SER A 69 -36.02 -18.50 17.22
CA SER A 69 -36.71 -17.78 18.32
C SER A 69 -37.30 -18.62 19.47
N GLU A 70 -37.50 -19.94 19.38
CA GLU A 70 -37.87 -20.76 20.55
C GLU A 70 -37.32 -22.20 20.49
N LEU A 71 -37.13 -22.78 21.70
CA LEU A 71 -36.51 -24.06 22.06
C LEU A 71 -36.77 -25.23 21.10
N ILE A 72 -35.71 -26.00 20.84
CA ILE A 72 -35.75 -27.28 20.14
C ILE A 72 -36.35 -28.34 21.09
N ASP A 73 -37.68 -28.41 21.10
CA ASP A 73 -38.49 -29.59 21.49
C ASP A 73 -40.01 -29.38 21.23
N GLY A 74 -40.39 -28.89 20.03
CA GLY A 74 -41.79 -29.03 19.59
C GLY A 74 -42.49 -27.89 18.82
N LYS A 75 -41.74 -27.01 18.14
CA LYS A 75 -42.09 -26.12 16.99
C LYS A 75 -41.88 -24.61 17.23
N ALA A 76 -40.84 -24.05 16.61
CA ALA A 76 -40.89 -23.06 15.52
C ALA A 76 -39.56 -23.15 14.75
N SER A 77 -39.60 -22.99 13.43
CA SER A 77 -38.49 -23.21 12.50
C SER A 77 -37.24 -22.36 12.80
N LYS A 78 -36.05 -22.97 12.77
CA LYS A 78 -34.78 -22.23 12.67
C LYS A 78 -34.84 -21.30 11.46
N VAL A 79 -34.54 -20.03 11.68
CA VAL A 79 -34.69 -19.00 10.64
C VAL A 79 -33.35 -18.69 9.97
N TYR A 80 -32.23 -18.84 10.71
CA TYR A 80 -30.90 -18.51 10.19
C TYR A 80 -29.93 -19.69 10.35
N ALA A 81 -29.22 -20.02 9.28
CA ALA A 81 -28.20 -21.05 9.26
C ALA A 81 -26.91 -20.51 8.65
N TYR A 82 -25.80 -20.69 9.36
CA TYR A 82 -24.46 -20.32 8.90
C TYR A 82 -23.65 -21.60 8.73
N THR A 83 -22.97 -21.76 7.59
CA THR A 83 -22.19 -22.96 7.27
C THR A 83 -20.70 -22.64 7.25
N GLY A 84 -19.89 -23.63 7.62
CA GLY A 84 -18.44 -23.49 7.64
C GLY A 84 -17.85 -23.44 9.05
N ASN A 85 -16.57 -23.78 9.13
CA ASN A 85 -15.86 -23.89 10.40
C ASN A 85 -15.18 -22.57 10.78
N GLY A 86 -15.16 -22.23 12.07
CA GLY A 86 -14.58 -20.97 12.54
C GLY A 86 -15.37 -19.73 12.13
N VAL A 87 -16.68 -19.87 11.90
CA VAL A 87 -17.60 -18.77 11.62
C VAL A 87 -17.65 -17.83 12.83
N THR A 88 -17.58 -16.53 12.60
CA THR A 88 -17.63 -15.52 13.68
C THR A 88 -18.84 -14.61 13.43
N LEU A 89 -19.71 -14.47 14.44
CA LEU A 89 -20.96 -13.73 14.35
C LEU A 89 -21.06 -12.74 15.52
N ARG A 90 -21.57 -11.54 15.27
CA ARG A 90 -21.85 -10.55 16.32
C ARG A 90 -23.30 -10.67 16.80
N PHE A 91 -23.49 -10.62 18.12
CA PHE A 91 -24.80 -10.72 18.77
C PHE A 91 -25.17 -9.43 19.49
N ARG A 92 -26.41 -8.97 19.29
CA ARG A 92 -26.88 -7.71 19.87
C ARG A 92 -27.03 -7.80 21.38
N GLU A 93 -27.86 -8.73 21.85
CA GLU A 93 -28.36 -8.71 23.22
C GLU A 93 -27.46 -9.47 24.20
N ALA A 94 -27.28 -8.92 25.40
CA ALA A 94 -26.72 -9.66 26.52
C ALA A 94 -27.63 -10.84 26.90
N GLY A 95 -27.04 -11.90 27.44
CA GLY A 95 -27.78 -13.05 27.94
C GLY A 95 -27.22 -14.38 27.48
N GLU A 96 -27.98 -15.43 27.76
CA GLU A 96 -27.69 -16.78 27.26
C GLU A 96 -28.25 -16.94 25.86
N HIS A 97 -27.38 -17.32 24.93
CA HIS A 97 -27.70 -17.61 23.53
C HIS A 97 -27.51 -19.09 23.27
N GLN A 98 -28.23 -19.60 22.27
CA GLN A 98 -28.21 -21.01 21.92
C GLN A 98 -27.99 -21.20 20.42
N VAL A 99 -27.26 -22.25 20.06
CA VAL A 99 -27.02 -22.67 18.69
C VAL A 99 -27.23 -24.17 18.56
N GLU A 100 -27.99 -24.59 17.55
CA GLU A 100 -28.06 -26.01 17.19
C GLU A 100 -27.06 -26.32 16.10
N VAL A 101 -26.20 -27.29 16.39
CA VAL A 101 -25.12 -27.74 15.53
C VAL A 101 -25.55 -29.01 14.80
N LYS A 102 -25.52 -28.93 13.48
CA LYS A 102 -25.48 -30.09 12.57
C LYS A 102 -24.15 -30.07 11.83
N ALA A 103 -23.78 -31.16 11.18
CA ALA A 103 -22.63 -31.17 10.28
C ALA A 103 -22.90 -32.13 9.12
N TYR A 104 -22.29 -31.88 7.97
CA TYR A 104 -22.35 -32.81 6.84
C TYR A 104 -20.97 -33.20 6.36
N ASN A 105 -20.88 -34.35 5.71
CA ASN A 105 -19.73 -34.80 4.95
C ASN A 105 -20.19 -35.38 3.61
N VAL A 106 -19.30 -36.05 2.87
CA VAL A 106 -19.62 -36.67 1.57
C VAL A 106 -20.79 -37.68 1.62
N ASN A 107 -21.09 -38.25 2.79
CA ASN A 107 -22.16 -39.23 2.95
C ASN A 107 -23.53 -38.60 3.29
N GLY A 108 -23.56 -37.32 3.66
CA GLY A 108 -24.79 -36.59 4.02
C GLY A 108 -24.70 -35.82 5.33
N ILE A 109 -25.86 -35.34 5.80
CA ILE A 109 -26.00 -34.56 7.04
C ILE A 109 -26.10 -35.47 8.27
N SER A 110 -25.67 -34.95 9.41
CA SER A 110 -25.55 -35.69 10.65
C SER A 110 -26.83 -36.38 11.11
N THR A 111 -26.65 -37.57 11.70
CA THR A 111 -27.69 -38.20 12.49
C THR A 111 -27.80 -37.46 13.84
N GLY A 112 -28.93 -36.79 14.05
CA GLY A 112 -29.17 -35.93 15.21
C GLY A 112 -28.51 -34.55 15.11
N SER A 113 -28.55 -33.82 16.22
CA SER A 113 -27.93 -32.51 16.41
C SER A 113 -27.56 -32.28 17.88
N VAL A 114 -26.68 -31.32 18.13
CA VAL A 114 -26.30 -30.89 19.49
C VAL A 114 -26.69 -29.43 19.69
N LEU A 115 -27.31 -29.14 20.83
CA LEU A 115 -27.56 -27.79 21.28
C LEU A 115 -26.39 -27.33 22.16
N LYS A 116 -25.84 -26.15 21.86
CA LYS A 116 -24.82 -25.50 22.69
C LYS A 116 -25.32 -24.14 23.16
N THR A 117 -24.96 -23.79 24.38
CA THR A 117 -25.23 -22.48 24.96
C THR A 117 -23.94 -21.69 25.09
N PHE A 118 -24.03 -20.37 24.94
CA PHE A 118 -22.94 -19.44 25.21
C PHE A 118 -23.52 -18.14 25.77
N LYS A 119 -22.71 -17.35 26.47
CA LYS A 119 -23.19 -16.16 27.18
C LYS A 119 -22.54 -14.90 26.63
N MET A 120 -23.37 -13.92 26.29
CA MET A 120 -22.97 -12.53 26.04
C MET A 120 -23.16 -11.74 27.34
N GLU A 121 -22.11 -11.09 27.82
CA GLU A 121 -22.16 -10.30 29.06
C GLU A 121 -22.75 -8.90 28.83
N ASN A 122 -22.52 -8.35 27.64
CA ASN A 122 -22.92 -7.00 27.27
C ASN A 122 -23.94 -7.03 26.14
N THR A 123 -24.73 -5.96 26.08
CA THR A 123 -25.58 -5.69 24.93
C THR A 123 -24.84 -4.72 24.03
N TYR A 124 -24.59 -5.10 22.79
CA TYR A 124 -23.98 -4.22 21.78
C TYR A 124 -24.94 -3.07 21.43
N ARG A 125 -24.38 -1.87 21.33
CA ARG A 125 -25.07 -0.63 20.97
C ARG A 125 -24.21 0.12 19.96
N ASP A 126 -24.88 0.66 18.93
CA ASP A 126 -24.30 1.48 17.86
C ASP A 126 -23.42 2.63 18.42
N PRO A 127 -22.41 3.12 17.68
CA PRO A 127 -22.33 3.14 16.22
C PRO A 127 -21.74 1.89 15.56
N PHE A 128 -22.29 1.54 14.40
CA PHE A 128 -21.63 0.66 13.44
C PHE A 128 -20.47 1.40 12.76
N ASP A 129 -19.31 0.77 12.70
CA ASP A 129 -18.13 1.28 12.00
C ASP A 129 -17.93 0.52 10.68
N PRO A 130 -18.11 1.17 9.51
CA PRO A 130 -17.92 0.53 8.20
C PRO A 130 -16.44 0.37 7.81
N SER A 131 -15.50 0.96 8.54
CA SER A 131 -14.11 1.13 8.10
C SER A 131 -13.40 -0.18 7.75
N SER A 132 -13.62 -1.24 8.53
CA SER A 132 -13.04 -2.57 8.25
C SER A 132 -13.56 -3.20 6.97
N TYR A 133 -14.81 -2.90 6.59
CA TYR A 133 -15.44 -3.43 5.38
C TYR A 133 -15.05 -2.63 4.15
N ILE A 134 -15.03 -1.30 4.27
CA ILE A 134 -14.50 -0.38 3.24
C ILE A 134 -13.07 -0.77 2.89
N ARG A 135 -12.19 -0.88 3.90
CA ARG A 135 -10.78 -1.28 3.71
C ARG A 135 -10.66 -2.66 3.05
N ALA A 136 -11.52 -3.60 3.40
CA ALA A 136 -11.48 -4.94 2.84
C ALA A 136 -11.79 -4.97 1.34
N ILE A 137 -12.78 -4.21 0.88
CA ILE A 137 -13.13 -4.20 -0.54
C ILE A 137 -12.38 -3.15 -1.35
N SER A 138 -11.74 -2.15 -0.72
CA SER A 138 -10.88 -1.18 -1.39
C SER A 138 -9.40 -1.56 -1.46
N GLY A 139 -9.01 -2.66 -0.79
CA GLY A 139 -7.59 -3.02 -0.66
C GLY A 139 -6.77 -1.97 0.10
N GLY A 140 -7.41 -1.13 0.92
CA GLY A 140 -6.77 -0.05 1.67
C GLY A 140 -6.51 1.24 0.87
N ALA A 141 -6.72 1.23 -0.45
CA ALA A 141 -6.59 2.41 -1.31
C ALA A 141 -7.68 2.43 -2.38
N SER A 142 -7.54 1.64 -3.44
CA SER A 142 -8.54 1.45 -4.47
C SER A 142 -8.38 0.06 -5.09
N GLN A 143 -9.50 -0.64 -5.28
CA GLN A 143 -9.49 -2.01 -5.77
C GLN A 143 -10.56 -2.20 -6.84
N ASP A 144 -10.12 -2.65 -8.01
CA ASP A 144 -10.98 -3.14 -9.08
C ASP A 144 -11.45 -4.56 -8.76
N TRP A 145 -12.72 -4.85 -9.02
CA TRP A 145 -13.35 -6.16 -8.90
C TRP A 145 -13.96 -6.56 -10.24
N VAL A 146 -13.91 -7.85 -10.54
CA VAL A 146 -14.53 -8.48 -11.71
C VAL A 146 -15.30 -9.72 -11.28
N TRP A 147 -16.23 -10.19 -12.11
CA TRP A 147 -16.92 -11.45 -11.86
C TRP A 147 -15.95 -12.62 -11.69
N ASN A 148 -16.24 -13.52 -10.75
CA ASN A 148 -15.50 -14.77 -10.61
C ASN A 148 -15.88 -15.80 -11.69
N SER A 149 -15.71 -15.41 -12.95
CA SER A 149 -16.25 -16.08 -14.15
C SER A 149 -15.69 -17.49 -14.38
N THR A 150 -14.53 -17.82 -13.81
CA THR A 150 -13.88 -19.13 -13.95
C THR A 150 -14.41 -20.19 -13.00
N GLU A 151 -15.17 -19.79 -11.97
CA GLU A 151 -15.74 -20.72 -10.99
C GLU A 151 -17.21 -21.05 -11.32
N ASN A 152 -17.64 -22.26 -10.97
CA ASN A 152 -19.07 -22.57 -11.00
C ASN A 152 -19.78 -21.81 -9.88
N ASN A 153 -21.05 -21.49 -10.11
CA ASN A 153 -21.98 -20.90 -9.14
C ASN A 153 -21.63 -19.46 -8.71
N HIS A 154 -20.78 -18.76 -9.46
CA HIS A 154 -20.42 -17.35 -9.20
C HIS A 154 -21.59 -16.37 -9.39
N PHE A 155 -22.64 -16.79 -10.10
CA PHE A 155 -23.88 -16.05 -10.29
C PHE A 155 -25.06 -17.02 -10.23
N GLY A 156 -26.21 -16.59 -9.70
CA GLY A 156 -27.38 -17.46 -9.65
C GLY A 156 -28.63 -16.79 -9.08
N CYS A 157 -29.70 -17.56 -9.04
CA CYS A 157 -30.95 -17.13 -8.40
C CYS A 157 -31.68 -18.28 -7.69
N GLY A 158 -32.53 -17.91 -6.73
CA GLY A 158 -33.36 -18.87 -6.02
C GLY A 158 -34.41 -18.24 -5.11
N PRO A 159 -35.08 -19.05 -4.27
CA PRO A 159 -36.19 -18.61 -3.44
C PRO A 159 -35.70 -17.73 -2.28
N LEU A 160 -36.42 -16.66 -1.98
CA LEU A 160 -36.19 -15.80 -0.80
C LEU A 160 -36.86 -16.38 0.45
N TYR A 161 -38.02 -17.01 0.28
CA TYR A 161 -38.81 -17.66 1.32
C TYR A 161 -39.01 -19.14 1.00
N THR A 162 -39.00 -19.97 2.03
CA THR A 162 -39.32 -21.41 1.93
C THR A 162 -40.56 -21.74 2.76
N LYS A 163 -41.22 -22.87 2.48
CA LYS A 163 -42.35 -23.34 3.31
C LYS A 163 -41.85 -24.15 4.49
N ASN A 164 -42.29 -23.81 5.69
CA ASN A 164 -42.11 -24.66 6.87
C ASN A 164 -43.05 -25.89 6.84
N GLU A 165 -42.94 -26.78 7.83
CA GLU A 165 -43.76 -28.01 7.93
C GLU A 165 -45.28 -27.74 7.97
N ASP A 166 -45.68 -26.54 8.40
CA ASP A 166 -47.07 -26.09 8.48
C ASP A 166 -47.54 -25.36 7.20
N GLY A 167 -46.68 -25.31 6.17
CA GLY A 167 -46.97 -24.71 4.87
C GLY A 167 -46.91 -23.18 4.83
N GLN A 168 -46.41 -22.54 5.90
CA GLN A 168 -46.21 -21.09 5.97
C GLN A 168 -44.87 -20.70 5.35
N PHE A 169 -44.83 -19.56 4.66
CA PHE A 169 -43.59 -19.00 4.14
C PHE A 169 -42.76 -18.40 5.28
N VAL A 170 -41.51 -18.82 5.37
CA VAL A 170 -40.51 -18.33 6.31
C VAL A 170 -39.33 -17.78 5.53
N TYR A 171 -38.76 -16.68 5.99
CA TYR A 171 -37.59 -16.07 5.37
C TYR A 171 -36.41 -17.04 5.47
N ALA A 172 -35.91 -17.48 4.32
CA ALA A 172 -34.88 -18.50 4.21
C ALA A 172 -34.24 -18.42 2.82
N PRO A 173 -33.47 -17.36 2.54
CA PRO A 173 -32.90 -17.12 1.22
C PRO A 173 -31.99 -18.27 0.81
N ASN A 174 -32.18 -18.75 -0.40
CA ASN A 174 -31.29 -19.70 -1.07
C ASN A 174 -30.98 -19.15 -2.47
N PRO A 175 -30.04 -18.21 -2.60
CA PRO A 175 -29.81 -17.47 -3.84
C PRO A 175 -29.18 -18.29 -4.97
N LEU A 176 -28.87 -19.56 -4.71
CA LEU A 176 -28.41 -20.55 -5.70
C LEU A 176 -29.43 -21.70 -5.87
N GLY A 177 -30.63 -21.58 -5.30
CA GLY A 177 -31.57 -22.69 -5.15
C GLY A 177 -32.34 -23.10 -6.40
N TRP A 178 -32.49 -22.21 -7.39
CA TRP A 178 -33.20 -22.52 -8.64
C TRP A 178 -32.26 -22.66 -9.83
N TRP A 179 -31.28 -21.78 -9.94
CA TRP A 179 -30.31 -21.80 -11.03
C TRP A 179 -28.95 -21.27 -10.56
N GLN A 180 -27.89 -21.87 -11.10
CA GLN A 180 -26.50 -21.53 -10.80
C GLN A 180 -25.74 -21.47 -12.13
N CYS A 181 -24.94 -20.41 -12.31
CA CYS A 181 -24.18 -20.20 -13.53
C CYS A 181 -22.96 -21.14 -13.57
N PRO A 182 -22.76 -21.94 -14.63
CA PRO A 182 -21.50 -22.65 -14.79
C PRO A 182 -20.36 -21.66 -15.07
N ALA A 183 -19.12 -22.09 -14.83
CA ALA A 183 -17.93 -21.34 -15.24
C ALA A 183 -18.03 -20.93 -16.73
N GLY A 184 -17.73 -19.67 -17.04
CA GLY A 184 -17.83 -19.10 -18.39
C GLY A 184 -19.27 -18.88 -18.90
N GLY A 185 -20.30 -19.21 -18.12
CA GLY A 185 -21.69 -19.27 -18.61
C GLY A 185 -22.32 -17.95 -19.06
N LYS A 186 -21.68 -16.81 -18.77
CA LYS A 186 -22.10 -15.45 -19.14
C LYS A 186 -20.99 -14.66 -19.87
N GLU A 187 -20.09 -15.36 -20.56
CA GLU A 187 -19.05 -14.74 -21.39
C GLU A 187 -19.67 -13.88 -22.50
N GLY A 188 -19.14 -12.66 -22.69
CA GLY A 188 -19.66 -11.68 -23.65
C GLY A 188 -20.91 -10.93 -23.22
N PHE A 189 -21.28 -10.97 -21.93
CA PHE A 189 -22.44 -10.26 -21.39
C PHE A 189 -22.15 -9.33 -20.20
N MET A 190 -21.41 -9.82 -19.19
CA MET A 190 -21.19 -9.07 -17.94
C MET A 190 -19.78 -9.24 -17.37
N TYR A 191 -18.92 -10.06 -17.97
CA TYR A 191 -17.61 -10.40 -17.39
C TYR A 191 -16.51 -9.38 -17.68
N ASP A 192 -16.76 -8.44 -18.58
CA ASP A 192 -15.95 -7.27 -18.87
C ASP A 192 -16.24 -6.09 -17.93
N ASP A 193 -17.35 -6.14 -17.19
CA ASP A 193 -17.68 -5.19 -16.15
C ASP A 193 -16.60 -5.11 -15.08
N VAL A 194 -16.24 -3.89 -14.68
CA VAL A 194 -15.32 -3.59 -13.58
C VAL A 194 -16.02 -2.75 -12.53
N MET A 195 -15.96 -3.22 -11.29
CA MET A 195 -16.45 -2.51 -10.10
C MET A 195 -15.27 -2.05 -9.27
N THR A 196 -15.00 -0.75 -9.22
CA THR A 196 -13.91 -0.19 -8.42
C THR A 196 -14.45 0.38 -7.12
N PHE A 197 -13.87 0.00 -5.98
CA PHE A 197 -14.15 0.56 -4.67
C PHE A 197 -12.88 1.22 -4.12
N ASP A 198 -12.95 2.47 -3.68
CA ASP A 198 -11.82 3.16 -3.04
C ASP A 198 -12.03 3.43 -1.54
N LYS A 199 -10.96 3.83 -0.84
CA LYS A 199 -10.96 4.04 0.61
C LYS A 199 -11.81 5.25 1.03
N GLU A 200 -12.07 6.19 0.13
CA GLU A 200 -12.92 7.37 0.32
C GLU A 200 -14.43 7.07 0.13
N GLY A 201 -14.78 5.80 -0.10
CA GLY A 201 -16.16 5.38 -0.28
C GLY A 201 -16.73 5.73 -1.66
N ASN A 202 -15.90 5.94 -2.68
CA ASN A 202 -16.36 6.04 -4.07
C ASN A 202 -16.44 4.65 -4.71
N TYR A 203 -17.54 4.42 -5.40
CA TYR A 203 -17.80 3.25 -6.22
C TYR A 203 -17.84 3.68 -7.68
N THR A 204 -17.00 3.08 -8.52
CA THR A 204 -17.03 3.30 -9.96
C THR A 204 -17.46 2.01 -10.65
N TYR A 205 -18.56 2.08 -11.39
CA TYR A 205 -18.98 1.03 -12.32
C TYR A 205 -18.47 1.39 -13.72
N ASP A 206 -17.73 0.48 -14.33
CA ASP A 206 -17.23 0.59 -15.71
C ASP A 206 -17.71 -0.64 -16.50
N PRO A 207 -18.66 -0.47 -17.44
CA PRO A 207 -19.22 -1.60 -18.18
C PRO A 207 -18.26 -2.22 -19.20
N GLY A 208 -17.09 -1.61 -19.47
CA GLY A 208 -16.12 -2.14 -20.43
C GLY A 208 -16.53 -1.98 -21.90
N ASP A 209 -17.66 -2.55 -22.31
CA ASP A 209 -18.21 -2.48 -23.66
C ASP A 209 -19.29 -1.39 -23.86
N GLY A 210 -19.63 -0.66 -22.80
CA GLY A 210 -20.64 0.39 -22.80
C GLY A 210 -22.08 -0.13 -22.66
N GLN A 211 -22.26 -1.39 -22.23
CA GLN A 211 -23.56 -2.02 -22.00
C GLN A 211 -23.62 -2.63 -20.60
N ALA A 212 -24.82 -2.65 -20.03
CA ALA A 212 -25.10 -3.36 -18.79
C ALA A 212 -26.27 -4.32 -19.00
N TYR A 213 -26.36 -5.33 -18.15
CA TYR A 213 -27.33 -6.42 -18.30
C TYR A 213 -28.45 -6.32 -17.27
N ALA A 214 -29.69 -6.49 -17.71
CA ALA A 214 -30.87 -6.47 -16.86
C ALA A 214 -31.70 -7.74 -17.04
N LYS A 215 -32.26 -8.22 -15.94
CA LYS A 215 -33.21 -9.32 -15.93
C LYS A 215 -34.44 -8.98 -16.78
N LYS A 216 -35.04 -9.99 -17.41
CA LYS A 216 -36.40 -9.87 -17.96
C LYS A 216 -37.36 -9.37 -16.87
N ASP A 217 -38.15 -8.36 -17.18
CA ASP A 217 -39.03 -7.67 -16.24
C ASP A 217 -38.31 -6.89 -15.12
N ALA A 218 -37.05 -6.47 -15.33
CA ALA A 218 -36.37 -5.61 -14.35
C ALA A 218 -37.00 -4.21 -14.22
N GLU A 219 -37.85 -3.79 -15.16
CA GLU A 219 -38.44 -2.44 -15.22
C GLU A 219 -37.38 -1.31 -15.25
N TYR A 220 -36.17 -1.61 -15.75
CA TYR A 220 -35.05 -0.68 -15.81
C TYR A 220 -34.20 -0.88 -17.07
N PRO A 221 -33.80 0.18 -17.81
CA PRO A 221 -34.16 1.57 -17.59
C PRO A 221 -35.64 1.84 -17.94
N ASP A 222 -36.16 2.98 -17.49
CA ASP A 222 -37.54 3.37 -17.74
C ASP A 222 -37.88 3.35 -19.24
N GLY A 223 -39.01 2.72 -19.59
CA GLY A 223 -39.48 2.63 -20.98
C GLY A 223 -38.87 1.51 -21.81
N HIS A 224 -38.02 0.64 -21.22
CA HIS A 224 -37.54 -0.57 -21.91
C HIS A 224 -38.68 -1.57 -22.11
N ALA A 225 -38.74 -2.21 -23.28
CA ALA A 225 -39.81 -3.16 -23.60
C ALA A 225 -39.65 -4.45 -22.79
N THR A 226 -40.71 -4.86 -22.09
CA THR A 226 -40.78 -6.15 -21.38
C THR A 226 -40.87 -7.29 -22.39
N GLY A 227 -39.81 -8.08 -22.51
CA GLY A 227 -39.74 -9.29 -23.34
C GLY A 227 -39.58 -10.56 -22.50
N ASP A 228 -39.53 -11.72 -23.17
CA ASP A 228 -39.36 -13.02 -22.52
C ASP A 228 -37.90 -13.35 -22.15
N ASP A 229 -36.95 -12.50 -22.53
CA ASP A 229 -35.51 -12.68 -22.32
C ASP A 229 -34.91 -11.51 -21.52
N ASP A 230 -33.80 -11.79 -20.82
CA ASP A 230 -32.95 -10.74 -20.25
C ASP A 230 -32.38 -9.85 -21.37
N TYR A 231 -32.05 -8.60 -21.07
CA TYR A 231 -31.68 -7.61 -22.09
C TYR A 231 -30.49 -6.75 -21.70
N LEU A 232 -29.75 -6.31 -22.72
CA LEU A 232 -28.68 -5.33 -22.63
C LEU A 232 -29.26 -3.91 -22.79
N PHE A 233 -28.71 -2.96 -22.06
CA PHE A 233 -29.01 -1.53 -22.23
C PHE A 233 -27.72 -0.70 -22.18
N PRO A 234 -27.65 0.46 -22.86
CA PRO A 234 -26.48 1.31 -22.82
C PRO A 234 -26.19 1.79 -21.39
N ALA A 235 -24.94 1.64 -20.96
CA ALA A 235 -24.46 2.14 -19.69
C ALA A 235 -23.11 2.84 -19.89
N GLU A 236 -22.87 3.91 -19.16
CA GLU A 236 -21.61 4.64 -19.19
C GLU A 236 -20.87 4.43 -17.87
N LYS A 237 -19.53 4.53 -17.94
CA LYS A 237 -18.71 4.56 -16.74
C LYS A 237 -19.19 5.66 -15.81
N LYS A 238 -19.52 5.31 -14.57
CA LYS A 238 -20.09 6.23 -13.60
C LYS A 238 -19.51 5.97 -12.22
N THR A 239 -19.12 7.06 -11.56
CA THR A 239 -18.72 7.08 -10.15
C THR A 239 -19.85 7.59 -9.28
N SER A 240 -20.11 6.92 -8.16
CA SER A 240 -21.05 7.28 -7.10
C SER A 240 -20.45 6.95 -5.74
N LYS A 241 -21.19 7.10 -4.63
CA LYS A 241 -20.72 6.65 -3.31
C LYS A 241 -21.18 5.24 -2.97
N TYR A 242 -20.42 4.60 -2.09
CA TYR A 242 -20.81 3.40 -1.37
C TYR A 242 -20.47 3.51 0.11
N THR A 243 -21.16 2.70 0.91
CA THR A 243 -20.85 2.49 2.32
C THR A 243 -21.26 1.06 2.73
N PHE A 244 -20.94 0.69 3.96
CA PHE A 244 -21.56 -0.44 4.62
C PHE A 244 -22.54 0.03 5.69
N GLU A 245 -23.54 -0.79 5.96
CA GLU A 245 -24.41 -0.67 7.13
C GLU A 245 -24.66 -2.05 7.74
N ASN A 246 -25.06 -2.06 9.00
CA ASN A 246 -25.52 -3.27 9.68
C ASN A 246 -27.04 -3.25 9.90
N ASN A 247 -27.63 -4.44 9.90
CA ASN A 247 -28.97 -4.70 10.44
C ASN A 247 -28.92 -5.86 11.43
N TRP A 248 -29.93 -5.95 12.28
CA TRP A 248 -30.08 -7.07 13.20
C TRP A 248 -31.22 -7.96 12.72
N ASN A 249 -30.92 -9.23 12.48
CA ASN A 249 -31.91 -10.19 12.07
C ASN A 249 -32.77 -10.68 13.25
N GLU A 250 -33.80 -11.50 13.00
CA GLU A 250 -34.74 -11.92 14.06
C GLU A 250 -34.07 -12.80 15.13
N ALA A 251 -32.90 -13.39 14.84
CA ALA A 251 -32.09 -14.09 15.83
C ALA A 251 -31.15 -13.16 16.63
N GLY A 252 -31.20 -11.84 16.40
CA GLY A 252 -30.34 -10.86 17.05
C GLY A 252 -28.89 -10.91 16.58
N ILE A 253 -28.65 -11.46 15.39
CA ILE A 253 -27.33 -11.57 14.75
C ILE A 253 -27.18 -10.43 13.75
N GLU A 254 -25.97 -9.88 13.68
CA GLU A 254 -25.62 -8.79 12.76
C GLU A 254 -25.54 -9.29 11.31
N ASP A 255 -26.29 -8.66 10.42
CA ASP A 255 -26.17 -8.80 8.97
C ASP A 255 -25.54 -7.52 8.40
N ILE A 256 -24.58 -7.68 7.49
CA ILE A 256 -23.86 -6.56 6.87
C ILE A 256 -24.36 -6.35 5.45
N PHE A 257 -24.48 -5.09 5.03
CA PHE A 257 -24.93 -4.73 3.70
C PHE A 257 -23.99 -3.75 3.04
N LEU A 258 -23.63 -4.04 1.79
CA LEU A 258 -23.05 -3.06 0.86
C LEU A 258 -24.20 -2.19 0.34
N VAL A 259 -24.06 -0.88 0.49
CA VAL A 259 -25.04 0.12 0.05
C VAL A 259 -24.36 1.04 -0.96
N LEU A 260 -24.97 1.22 -2.12
CA LEU A 260 -24.55 2.19 -3.12
C LEU A 260 -25.54 3.35 -3.17
N ASP A 261 -25.12 4.52 -3.65
CA ASP A 261 -26.03 5.64 -3.86
C ASP A 261 -27.18 5.27 -4.82
N PRO A 262 -28.41 5.75 -4.58
CA PRO A 262 -29.53 5.58 -5.50
C PRO A 262 -29.18 5.94 -6.95
N GLY A 263 -29.57 5.08 -7.89
CA GLY A 263 -29.22 5.22 -9.31
C GLY A 263 -27.89 4.57 -9.70
N SER A 264 -27.22 3.89 -8.78
CA SER A 264 -26.05 3.04 -9.06
C SER A 264 -26.50 1.63 -9.44
N ILE A 265 -25.75 0.96 -10.29
CA ILE A 265 -25.95 -0.44 -10.65
C ILE A 265 -24.70 -1.26 -10.32
N LEU A 266 -24.89 -2.54 -9.99
CA LEU A 266 -23.83 -3.49 -9.66
C LEU A 266 -23.76 -4.56 -10.77
N SER A 267 -23.34 -4.14 -11.97
CA SER A 267 -23.30 -4.94 -13.19
C SER A 267 -24.67 -5.47 -13.65
N TYR A 268 -25.20 -6.53 -13.01
CA TYR A 268 -26.48 -7.15 -13.37
C TYR A 268 -27.66 -6.56 -12.57
N VAL A 269 -28.60 -5.92 -13.27
CA VAL A 269 -29.80 -5.31 -12.68
C VAL A 269 -30.94 -6.33 -12.59
N VAL A 270 -31.29 -6.73 -11.37
CA VAL A 270 -32.37 -7.72 -11.14
C VAL A 270 -33.77 -7.10 -11.24
N HIS A 271 -33.92 -5.87 -10.76
CA HIS A 271 -35.17 -5.11 -10.75
C HIS A 271 -34.86 -3.65 -10.41
N LYS A 272 -35.71 -2.71 -10.86
CA LYS A 272 -35.55 -1.27 -10.63
C LYS A 272 -35.44 -0.91 -9.15
N SER A 273 -36.04 -1.69 -8.27
CA SER A 273 -35.94 -1.49 -6.81
C SER A 273 -34.49 -1.57 -6.31
N ASN A 274 -33.64 -2.37 -6.96
CA ASN A 274 -32.23 -2.49 -6.62
C ASN A 274 -31.37 -1.39 -7.24
N VAL A 275 -31.97 -0.51 -8.04
CA VAL A 275 -31.35 0.73 -8.53
C VAL A 275 -31.85 1.91 -7.70
N GLU A 276 -33.13 1.93 -7.35
CA GLU A 276 -33.73 2.93 -6.46
C GLU A 276 -33.19 2.82 -5.01
N ASN A 277 -32.90 1.60 -4.56
CA ASN A 277 -32.30 1.29 -3.26
C ASN A 277 -31.25 0.17 -3.41
N PRO A 278 -30.03 0.49 -3.90
CA PRO A 278 -29.00 -0.49 -4.20
C PRO A 278 -28.36 -0.98 -2.90
N ARG A 279 -28.89 -2.10 -2.42
CA ARG A 279 -28.55 -2.68 -1.12
C ARG A 279 -28.37 -4.18 -1.26
N TYR A 280 -27.19 -4.66 -0.90
CA TYR A 280 -26.75 -6.03 -1.13
C TYR A 280 -26.24 -6.63 0.17
N GLN A 281 -26.79 -7.76 0.60
CA GLN A 281 -26.30 -8.44 1.80
C GLN A 281 -24.93 -9.07 1.53
N VAL A 282 -23.97 -8.83 2.41
CA VAL A 282 -22.66 -9.49 2.38
C VAL A 282 -22.79 -10.86 3.00
N LEU A 283 -22.31 -11.89 2.30
CA LEU A 283 -22.44 -13.28 2.73
C LEU A 283 -21.20 -13.79 3.49
N GLU A 284 -20.05 -13.12 3.34
CA GLU A 284 -18.89 -13.37 4.17
C GLU A 284 -19.09 -12.90 5.61
N THR A 285 -18.60 -13.70 6.55
CA THR A 285 -18.59 -13.35 7.99
C THR A 285 -17.24 -12.79 8.46
N LYS A 286 -16.23 -12.75 7.59
CA LYS A 286 -14.88 -12.27 7.88
C LYS A 286 -14.38 -11.34 6.79
N THR A 287 -13.90 -10.17 7.19
CA THR A 287 -13.28 -9.20 6.28
C THR A 287 -12.05 -9.75 5.57
N SER A 288 -11.30 -10.67 6.19
CA SER A 288 -10.16 -11.37 5.58
C SER A 288 -10.56 -12.25 4.38
N GLU A 289 -11.77 -12.79 4.38
CA GLU A 289 -12.30 -13.59 3.26
C GLU A 289 -12.92 -12.69 2.19
N MET A 290 -13.58 -11.60 2.61
CA MET A 290 -14.09 -10.57 1.69
C MET A 290 -13.00 -10.00 0.79
N LYS A 291 -11.79 -9.76 1.32
CA LYS A 291 -10.62 -9.30 0.55
C LYS A 291 -10.27 -10.22 -0.65
N LYS A 292 -10.60 -11.51 -0.55
CA LYS A 292 -10.30 -12.53 -1.57
C LYS A 292 -11.46 -12.71 -2.55
N LYS A 293 -12.68 -12.71 -2.02
CA LYS A 293 -13.93 -12.93 -2.76
C LYS A 293 -15.02 -12.11 -2.11
N LEU A 294 -15.74 -11.34 -2.91
CA LEU A 294 -16.89 -10.56 -2.46
C LEU A 294 -18.16 -11.27 -2.88
N LYS A 295 -18.88 -11.87 -1.92
CA LYS A 295 -20.16 -12.56 -2.18
C LYS A 295 -21.30 -11.73 -1.66
N LEU A 296 -22.20 -11.42 -2.58
CA LEU A 296 -23.33 -10.54 -2.33
C LEU A 296 -24.63 -11.23 -2.67
N MET A 297 -25.67 -10.85 -1.95
CA MET A 297 -27.03 -11.27 -2.21
C MET A 297 -27.93 -10.05 -2.42
N ALA A 298 -28.67 -10.04 -3.53
CA ALA A 298 -29.70 -9.06 -3.80
C ALA A 298 -31.08 -9.69 -3.62
N GLU A 299 -31.99 -8.96 -2.97
CA GLU A 299 -33.40 -9.32 -2.91
C GLU A 299 -34.17 -8.59 -4.01
N ALA A 300 -35.04 -9.30 -4.73
CA ALA A 300 -35.89 -8.74 -5.77
C ALA A 300 -37.37 -8.97 -5.44
N PHE A 301 -38.10 -7.87 -5.23
CA PHE A 301 -39.55 -7.86 -5.05
C PHE A 301 -40.23 -7.48 -6.37
N THR A 302 -40.45 -8.45 -7.25
CA THR A 302 -41.09 -8.18 -8.55
C THR A 302 -42.62 -8.29 -8.45
N PRO A 303 -43.39 -7.36 -9.04
CA PRO A 303 -44.85 -7.49 -9.16
C PRO A 303 -45.27 -8.70 -10.01
N ALA A 304 -44.40 -9.12 -10.93
CA ALA A 304 -44.65 -10.18 -11.92
C ALA A 304 -44.38 -11.61 -11.41
N ASN A 305 -43.83 -11.78 -10.19
CA ASN A 305 -43.74 -13.08 -9.54
C ASN A 305 -44.79 -13.20 -8.43
N PRO A 306 -46.02 -13.65 -8.74
CA PRO A 306 -47.05 -13.87 -7.73
C PRO A 306 -46.74 -15.06 -6.80
N SER A 307 -45.55 -15.69 -6.93
CA SER A 307 -45.09 -16.68 -5.96
C SER A 307 -44.84 -15.99 -4.61
N PRO A 308 -45.49 -16.44 -3.52
CA PRO A 308 -45.20 -15.95 -2.18
C PRO A 308 -43.77 -16.30 -1.69
N GLU A 309 -42.97 -16.97 -2.53
CA GLU A 309 -41.57 -17.36 -2.29
C GLU A 309 -40.56 -16.23 -2.48
N GLY A 310 -40.89 -15.14 -3.19
CA GLY A 310 -39.91 -14.08 -3.54
C GLY A 310 -38.72 -14.58 -4.38
N ILE A 311 -37.83 -13.68 -4.82
CA ILE A 311 -36.59 -14.06 -5.54
C ILE A 311 -35.39 -13.41 -4.88
N THR A 312 -34.30 -14.16 -4.77
CA THR A 312 -32.99 -13.65 -4.40
C THR A 312 -31.93 -14.04 -5.44
N PHE A 313 -30.92 -13.19 -5.61
CA PHE A 313 -29.82 -13.35 -6.56
C PHE A 313 -28.48 -13.38 -5.84
N TYR A 314 -27.60 -14.25 -6.30
CA TYR A 314 -26.22 -14.40 -5.81
C TYR A 314 -25.23 -13.75 -6.78
N TYR A 315 -24.26 -13.03 -6.23
CA TYR A 315 -23.15 -12.41 -6.96
C TYR A 315 -21.84 -12.80 -6.29
N GLU A 316 -20.84 -13.19 -7.07
CA GLU A 316 -19.48 -13.44 -6.59
C GLU A 316 -18.46 -12.73 -7.48
N PHE A 317 -17.72 -11.82 -6.86
CA PHE A 317 -16.65 -11.06 -7.48
C PHE A 317 -15.29 -11.44 -6.87
N VAL A 318 -14.24 -11.25 -7.65
CA VAL A 318 -12.84 -11.38 -7.23
C VAL A 318 -12.08 -10.10 -7.61
N PRO A 319 -11.00 -9.75 -6.89
CA PRO A 319 -10.19 -8.60 -7.27
C PRO A 319 -9.67 -8.79 -8.70
N LYS A 320 -9.73 -7.75 -9.53
CA LYS A 320 -9.27 -7.78 -10.92
C LYS A 320 -7.80 -8.18 -10.97
N GLY A 321 -7.51 -9.23 -11.75
CA GLY A 321 -6.20 -9.88 -11.76
C GLY A 321 -6.12 -11.14 -10.88
N SER A 322 -7.10 -11.39 -10.02
CA SER A 322 -7.25 -12.65 -9.25
C SER A 322 -7.99 -13.74 -10.02
N VAL A 323 -8.45 -13.43 -11.23
CA VAL A 323 -8.92 -14.43 -12.20
C VAL A 323 -7.76 -15.38 -12.47
N ALA A 324 -7.98 -16.69 -12.36
CA ALA A 324 -6.97 -17.74 -12.36
C ALA A 324 -5.74 -17.43 -13.26
N GLY A 325 -4.56 -17.21 -12.64
CA GLY A 325 -3.29 -17.08 -13.35
C GLY A 325 -2.34 -15.95 -12.91
N LYS A 326 -2.65 -15.12 -11.91
CA LYS A 326 -1.66 -14.21 -11.28
C LYS A 326 -1.25 -14.74 -9.91
N GLU A 327 0.06 -14.85 -9.69
CA GLU A 327 0.65 -15.32 -8.44
C GLU A 327 0.41 -14.29 -7.32
N ASP A 328 0.06 -14.74 -6.10
CA ASP A 328 0.02 -13.84 -4.94
C ASP A 328 1.46 -13.40 -4.64
N PRO A 329 1.74 -12.11 -4.44
CA PRO A 329 3.11 -11.66 -4.24
C PRO A 329 3.74 -12.29 -2.98
N LEU A 330 2.98 -12.60 -1.92
CA LEU A 330 3.52 -13.18 -0.67
C LEU A 330 3.86 -14.66 -0.77
N PHE A 331 3.00 -15.48 -1.40
CA PHE A 331 3.10 -16.95 -1.41
C PHE A 331 3.03 -17.58 -2.80
N GLY A 332 3.00 -16.79 -3.86
CA GLY A 332 2.97 -17.26 -5.23
C GLY A 332 1.69 -18.04 -5.56
N THR A 333 1.84 -19.13 -6.31
CA THR A 333 0.72 -20.04 -6.64
C THR A 333 0.34 -20.97 -5.47
N GLU A 334 1.34 -21.46 -4.72
CA GLU A 334 1.16 -22.43 -3.61
C GLU A 334 2.01 -22.08 -2.38
N SER A 335 3.29 -21.77 -2.58
CA SER A 335 4.19 -21.26 -1.54
C SER A 335 5.31 -20.41 -2.14
N LYS A 336 5.84 -19.46 -1.37
CA LYS A 336 7.03 -18.66 -1.73
C LYS A 336 7.96 -18.52 -0.54
N THR A 337 9.25 -18.67 -0.80
CA THR A 337 10.31 -18.47 0.18
C THR A 337 10.94 -17.10 0.01
N TRP A 338 11.28 -16.47 1.14
CA TRP A 338 11.87 -15.16 1.26
C TRP A 338 13.16 -15.25 2.04
N VAL A 339 14.19 -14.57 1.56
CA VAL A 339 15.48 -14.42 2.24
C VAL A 339 15.78 -12.94 2.42
N LEU A 340 16.52 -12.58 3.45
CA LEU A 340 16.84 -11.20 3.73
C LEU A 340 17.64 -10.58 2.56
N ASP A 341 17.28 -9.38 2.12
CA ASP A 341 17.87 -8.71 0.96
C ASP A 341 19.08 -7.86 1.35
N ASN A 342 20.18 -8.53 1.73
CA ASN A 342 21.41 -7.89 2.18
C ASN A 342 22.12 -7.04 1.11
N GLU A 343 21.64 -7.00 -0.14
CA GLU A 343 22.16 -6.15 -1.21
C GLU A 343 21.55 -4.74 -1.18
N THR A 344 20.39 -4.58 -0.53
CA THR A 344 19.63 -3.32 -0.48
C THR A 344 19.97 -2.52 0.76
N ALA A 345 20.26 -1.22 0.61
CA ALA A 345 20.46 -0.34 1.76
C ALA A 345 19.17 -0.26 2.62
N GLY A 346 19.32 -0.31 3.94
CA GLY A 346 18.20 -0.34 4.88
C GLY A 346 17.43 -1.66 4.94
N TYR A 347 18.03 -2.76 4.44
CA TYR A 347 17.43 -4.09 4.52
C TYR A 347 17.18 -4.56 5.95
N MET A 348 17.90 -3.98 6.91
CA MET A 348 17.58 -3.98 8.32
C MET A 348 17.70 -2.56 8.85
N GLY A 349 16.85 -2.17 9.79
CA GLY A 349 16.99 -0.88 10.46
C GLY A 349 16.07 -0.74 11.65
N CYS A 350 16.30 0.29 12.46
CA CYS A 350 15.42 0.65 13.56
C CYS A 350 15.21 2.16 13.68
N GLY A 351 14.05 2.54 14.23
CA GLY A 351 13.62 3.92 14.32
C GLY A 351 12.43 4.07 15.27
N GLY A 352 11.98 5.31 15.46
CA GLY A 352 10.94 5.63 16.43
C GLY A 352 9.51 5.32 15.98
N SER A 353 9.28 5.06 14.69
CA SER A 353 7.91 4.92 14.16
C SER A 353 7.81 3.98 12.96
N LEU A 354 6.58 3.56 12.66
CA LEU A 354 6.24 2.76 11.47
C LEU A 354 6.46 3.52 10.15
N ASN A 355 6.57 4.85 10.20
CA ASN A 355 6.72 5.71 9.02
C ASN A 355 8.18 6.07 8.76
N ASN A 356 9.01 6.04 9.80
CA ASN A 356 10.45 6.21 9.70
C ASN A 356 11.15 5.11 10.53
N PRO A 357 11.05 3.85 10.10
CA PRO A 357 11.50 2.70 10.89
C PRO A 357 13.02 2.49 10.85
N THR A 358 13.77 3.35 10.15
CA THR A 358 15.24 3.29 10.02
C THR A 358 15.95 4.56 10.50
N GLU A 359 15.21 5.50 11.11
CA GLU A 359 15.70 6.81 11.54
C GLU A 359 16.95 6.76 12.44
N TRP A 360 17.02 5.77 13.32
CA TRP A 360 18.10 5.67 14.30
C TRP A 360 19.28 4.86 13.77
N TRP A 361 18.97 3.86 12.95
CA TRP A 361 19.96 3.03 12.32
C TRP A 361 19.38 2.37 11.07
N SER A 362 20.17 2.38 10.00
CA SER A 362 19.88 1.73 8.73
C SER A 362 21.12 0.94 8.32
N ALA A 363 20.93 -0.32 7.95
CA ALA A 363 22.02 -1.19 7.55
C ALA A 363 22.50 -0.85 6.12
N GLU A 364 23.79 -0.57 5.96
CA GLU A 364 24.41 -0.54 4.64
C GLU A 364 24.34 -1.93 3.97
N PRO A 365 24.38 -2.02 2.63
CA PRO A 365 24.52 -3.30 1.94
C PRO A 365 25.65 -4.16 2.52
N HIS A 366 25.40 -5.46 2.67
CA HIS A 366 26.28 -6.46 3.28
C HIS A 366 26.66 -6.19 4.74
N ASN A 367 25.97 -5.27 5.43
CA ASN A 367 26.10 -5.20 6.87
C ASN A 367 25.67 -6.56 7.47
N LYS A 368 26.24 -6.92 8.62
CA LYS A 368 25.91 -8.17 9.32
C LYS A 368 26.04 -9.49 8.52
N ASP A 369 26.65 -9.52 7.33
CA ASP A 369 26.87 -10.74 6.54
C ASP A 369 27.64 -11.87 7.27
N ALA A 370 28.36 -11.52 8.34
CA ALA A 370 29.12 -12.46 9.17
C ALA A 370 28.30 -13.10 10.31
N TYR A 371 27.02 -12.75 10.43
CA TYR A 371 26.07 -13.25 11.44
C TYR A 371 25.01 -14.14 10.77
N GLY A 372 24.20 -14.83 11.58
CA GLY A 372 23.13 -15.74 11.11
C GLY A 372 21.90 -15.00 10.58
N VAL A 373 22.07 -14.06 9.66
CA VAL A 373 20.99 -13.31 9.00
C VAL A 373 20.82 -13.66 7.53
N LYS A 374 21.84 -14.25 6.90
CA LYS A 374 21.94 -14.33 5.43
C LYS A 374 21.25 -15.55 4.85
N ASP A 375 21.31 -16.66 5.57
CA ASP A 375 20.77 -17.96 5.16
C ASP A 375 19.40 -18.28 5.78
N ASP A 376 18.92 -17.41 6.68
CA ASP A 376 17.56 -17.45 7.21
C ASP A 376 16.53 -17.32 6.08
N ALA A 377 15.61 -18.29 6.04
CA ALA A 377 14.57 -18.38 5.02
C ALA A 377 13.17 -18.45 5.63
N LEU A 378 12.24 -17.65 5.09
CA LEU A 378 10.85 -17.56 5.52
C LEU A 378 9.95 -18.06 4.38
N THR A 379 9.18 -19.13 4.59
CA THR A 379 8.26 -19.65 3.57
C THR A 379 6.80 -19.45 3.98
N PHE A 380 6.05 -18.71 3.15
CA PHE A 380 4.61 -18.54 3.28
C PHE A 380 3.87 -19.46 2.30
N HIS A 381 2.88 -20.19 2.80
CA HIS A 381 2.02 -21.07 2.00
C HIS A 381 0.62 -20.50 1.88
N LYS A 382 -0.02 -20.69 0.73
CA LYS A 382 -1.38 -20.23 0.41
C LYS A 382 -2.45 -20.65 1.42
N ASP A 383 -2.27 -21.78 2.10
CA ASP A 383 -3.19 -22.31 3.11
C ASP A 383 -3.00 -21.71 4.51
N GLY A 384 -2.08 -20.73 4.66
CA GLY A 384 -1.76 -20.10 5.94
C GLY A 384 -0.68 -20.82 6.74
N LYS A 385 -0.02 -21.84 6.19
CA LYS A 385 1.17 -22.46 6.80
C LYS A 385 2.39 -21.53 6.67
N TYR A 386 3.22 -21.50 7.71
CA TYR A 386 4.47 -20.76 7.78
C TYR A 386 5.65 -21.69 8.13
N GLU A 387 6.81 -21.47 7.51
CA GLU A 387 8.06 -22.16 7.86
C GLU A 387 9.20 -21.14 8.01
N PHE A 388 10.01 -21.33 9.05
CA PHE A 388 11.27 -20.62 9.27
C PHE A 388 12.40 -21.65 9.24
N ASP A 389 13.44 -21.40 8.45
CA ASP A 389 14.63 -22.23 8.33
C ASP A 389 15.87 -21.38 8.66
N PRO A 390 16.62 -21.64 9.75
CA PRO A 390 17.81 -20.87 10.14
C PRO A 390 19.05 -21.22 9.30
N GLY A 391 18.84 -21.66 8.07
CA GLY A 391 19.90 -21.99 7.13
C GLY A 391 20.89 -23.07 7.59
N ALA A 392 22.09 -23.00 7.04
CA ALA A 392 23.14 -24.01 7.22
C ALA A 392 23.97 -23.75 8.48
N ASP A 393 24.04 -22.50 8.96
CA ASP A 393 24.75 -22.18 10.19
C ASP A 393 23.92 -22.52 11.45
N GLY A 394 22.60 -22.63 11.31
CA GLY A 394 21.67 -22.98 12.39
C GLY A 394 21.58 -21.89 13.45
N MET A 395 21.83 -20.64 13.07
CA MET A 395 21.81 -19.48 13.94
C MET A 395 20.66 -18.54 13.58
N VAL A 396 20.28 -17.67 14.52
CA VAL A 396 19.42 -16.52 14.27
C VAL A 396 20.03 -15.31 14.98
N TYR A 397 20.00 -14.18 14.30
CA TYR A 397 20.53 -12.94 14.86
C TYR A 397 19.54 -12.31 15.85
N CYS A 398 20.06 -11.86 17.00
CA CYS A 398 19.26 -11.46 18.14
C CYS A 398 19.65 -10.08 18.64
N ASN A 399 18.63 -9.27 18.95
CA ASN A 399 18.85 -8.00 19.64
C ASN A 399 19.42 -8.25 21.04
N TRP A 400 20.28 -7.36 21.52
CA TRP A 400 20.82 -7.39 22.88
C TRP A 400 19.73 -7.38 23.98
N ASP A 401 18.48 -6.97 23.73
CA ASP A 401 17.35 -7.04 24.69
C ASP A 401 16.26 -8.05 24.28
N SER A 402 16.62 -9.04 23.45
CA SER A 402 15.70 -10.09 22.97
C SER A 402 15.33 -11.15 24.03
N ASP A 403 16.14 -11.28 25.09
CA ASP A 403 16.10 -12.38 26.08
C ASP A 403 16.24 -13.81 25.51
N TYR A 404 16.38 -13.99 24.19
CA TYR A 404 16.57 -15.29 23.56
C TYR A 404 18.02 -15.76 23.72
N HIS A 405 18.27 -16.91 24.32
CA HIS A 405 19.63 -17.36 24.68
C HIS A 405 20.46 -16.27 25.39
N ARG A 406 19.87 -15.63 26.40
CA ARG A 406 20.45 -14.50 27.15
C ARG A 406 21.86 -14.77 27.69
N GLU A 407 22.21 -16.03 27.91
CA GLU A 407 23.54 -16.48 28.32
C GLU A 407 24.65 -16.27 27.28
N LEU A 408 24.32 -16.04 26.01
CA LEU A 408 25.26 -15.77 24.92
C LEU A 408 25.59 -14.28 24.77
N TRP A 409 24.79 -13.40 25.38
CA TRP A 409 25.04 -11.97 25.38
C TRP A 409 26.27 -11.62 26.24
N ASP A 410 27.12 -10.74 25.72
CA ASP A 410 28.39 -10.35 26.36
C ASP A 410 28.24 -9.33 27.50
N GLY A 411 27.01 -8.86 27.75
CA GLY A 411 26.70 -7.87 28.79
C GLY A 411 26.81 -6.42 28.33
N VAL A 412 27.13 -6.16 27.05
CA VAL A 412 27.30 -4.82 26.51
C VAL A 412 26.00 -4.35 25.85
N GLN A 413 25.48 -3.22 26.31
CA GLN A 413 24.29 -2.60 25.74
C GLN A 413 24.50 -2.28 24.26
N ASN A 414 23.48 -2.50 23.43
CA ASN A 414 23.53 -2.33 21.97
C ASN A 414 24.52 -3.26 21.25
N ASN A 415 25.01 -4.30 21.93
CA ASN A 415 25.78 -5.36 21.29
C ASN A 415 24.91 -6.61 21.12
N ASP A 416 24.36 -6.72 19.91
CA ASP A 416 23.58 -7.86 19.44
C ASP A 416 24.46 -9.12 19.30
N TYR A 417 23.83 -10.30 19.15
CA TYR A 417 24.52 -11.58 19.15
C TYR A 417 23.79 -12.63 18.30
N ASP A 418 24.50 -13.68 17.90
CA ASP A 418 23.90 -14.87 17.28
C ASP A 418 23.52 -15.90 18.35
N ALA A 419 22.40 -16.56 18.13
CA ALA A 419 21.93 -17.64 18.96
C ALA A 419 21.54 -18.86 18.12
N PRO A 420 21.78 -20.10 18.60
CA PRO A 420 21.29 -21.29 17.92
C PRO A 420 19.78 -21.27 17.76
N ALA A 421 19.28 -21.62 16.57
CA ALA A 421 17.87 -21.77 16.27
C ALA A 421 17.60 -23.12 15.60
N GLU A 422 16.38 -23.64 15.78
CA GLU A 422 15.89 -24.81 15.06
C GLU A 422 14.84 -24.36 14.03
N ALA A 423 14.75 -25.08 12.90
CA ALA A 423 13.69 -24.86 11.93
C ALA A 423 12.30 -24.96 12.58
N GLN A 424 11.42 -24.01 12.28
CA GLN A 424 10.08 -23.91 12.86
C GLN A 424 9.02 -24.11 11.79
N THR A 425 7.94 -24.84 12.12
CA THR A 425 6.73 -24.91 11.32
C THR A 425 5.56 -24.38 12.13
N SER A 426 4.82 -23.44 11.57
CA SER A 426 3.70 -22.77 12.23
C SER A 426 2.63 -22.35 11.22
N THR A 427 1.79 -21.41 11.61
CA THR A 427 0.79 -20.75 10.76
C THR A 427 1.00 -19.24 10.78
N TYR A 428 0.48 -18.55 9.77
CA TYR A 428 0.34 -17.10 9.78
C TYR A 428 -1.10 -16.71 9.45
N THR A 429 -1.49 -15.51 9.85
CA THR A 429 -2.74 -14.88 9.40
C THR A 429 -2.44 -13.54 8.77
N LEU A 430 -3.34 -13.10 7.87
CA LEU A 430 -3.30 -11.77 7.28
C LEU A 430 -4.36 -10.92 7.96
N GLY A 431 -3.95 -9.74 8.43
CA GLY A 431 -4.81 -8.80 9.12
C GLY A 431 -4.57 -7.37 8.66
N SER A 432 -5.34 -6.46 9.23
CA SER A 432 -5.17 -5.02 9.00
C SER A 432 -5.74 -4.25 10.18
N ASP A 433 -5.05 -3.21 10.62
CA ASP A 433 -5.50 -2.29 11.65
C ASP A 433 -5.20 -0.82 11.24
N ALA A 434 -5.22 0.10 12.20
CA ALA A 434 -4.92 1.52 11.95
C ALA A 434 -3.46 1.76 11.50
N ASP A 435 -2.53 0.87 11.86
CA ASP A 435 -1.10 0.96 11.58
C ASP A 435 -0.73 0.35 10.20
N GLY A 436 -1.64 -0.41 9.58
CA GLY A 436 -1.48 -0.94 8.22
C GLY A 436 -1.98 -2.38 8.04
N ASP A 437 -1.75 -2.95 6.85
CA ASP A 437 -1.87 -4.39 6.63
C ASP A 437 -0.69 -5.12 7.31
N TYR A 438 -0.93 -6.31 7.87
CA TYR A 438 0.11 -7.07 8.55
C TYR A 438 -0.02 -8.58 8.35
N ILE A 439 1.12 -9.24 8.48
CA ILE A 439 1.24 -10.69 8.69
C ILE A 439 1.37 -10.91 10.20
N GLU A 440 0.49 -11.71 10.79
CA GLU A 440 0.58 -12.07 12.21
C GLU A 440 1.14 -13.49 12.37
N LEU A 441 2.25 -13.58 13.10
CA LEU A 441 2.89 -14.83 13.49
C LEU A 441 2.56 -15.15 14.95
N PRO A 442 2.30 -16.42 15.32
CA PRO A 442 2.13 -16.83 16.71
C PRO A 442 3.35 -16.51 17.59
N ALA A 443 3.14 -16.50 18.91
CA ALA A 443 4.22 -16.31 19.88
C ALA A 443 5.34 -17.35 19.71
N GLY A 444 6.59 -16.89 19.75
CA GLY A 444 7.79 -17.71 19.64
C GLY A 444 8.21 -18.07 18.23
N ILE A 445 7.50 -17.58 17.21
CA ILE A 445 7.83 -17.82 15.80
C ILE A 445 8.75 -16.72 15.28
N PHE A 446 9.88 -17.12 14.69
CA PHE A 446 10.90 -16.22 14.17
C PHE A 446 10.61 -15.80 12.74
N PHE A 447 11.22 -14.69 12.34
CA PHE A 447 11.14 -14.12 11.00
C PHE A 447 12.53 -13.60 10.57
N GLY A 448 13.62 -14.28 10.94
CA GLY A 448 14.99 -13.90 10.57
C GLY A 448 15.71 -12.93 11.51
N TYR A 449 15.02 -12.42 12.53
CA TYR A 449 15.62 -11.63 13.61
C TYR A 449 14.76 -11.72 14.87
N VAL A 450 15.39 -11.68 16.06
CA VAL A 450 14.67 -11.58 17.34
C VAL A 450 14.86 -10.17 17.93
N PRO A 451 13.99 -9.19 17.58
CA PRO A 451 14.17 -7.79 17.98
C PRO A 451 13.85 -7.49 19.44
N ASN A 452 13.00 -8.30 20.08
CA ASN A 452 12.45 -8.00 21.40
C ASN A 452 11.93 -9.28 22.07
N LYS A 453 12.06 -9.38 23.39
CA LYS A 453 11.51 -10.49 24.18
C LYS A 453 10.01 -10.73 24.02
N ALA A 454 9.24 -9.72 23.60
CA ALA A 454 7.82 -9.86 23.31
C ALA A 454 7.56 -10.91 22.22
N VAL A 455 8.46 -11.06 21.24
CA VAL A 455 8.37 -12.08 20.19
C VAL A 455 8.26 -13.49 20.79
N LEU A 456 8.95 -13.75 21.91
CA LEU A 456 8.96 -15.07 22.55
C LEU A 456 7.65 -15.41 23.28
N SER A 457 6.81 -14.42 23.58
CA SER A 457 5.65 -14.59 24.48
C SER A 457 4.33 -14.06 23.92
N GLN A 458 4.35 -13.34 22.80
CA GLN A 458 3.18 -12.71 22.19
C GLN A 458 3.18 -12.89 20.67
N PRO A 459 2.01 -12.95 20.01
CA PRO A 459 1.93 -12.87 18.56
C PRO A 459 2.64 -11.62 18.04
N THR A 460 3.36 -11.74 16.93
CA THR A 460 4.11 -10.65 16.32
C THR A 460 3.46 -10.23 15.02
N ARG A 461 3.22 -8.92 14.86
CA ARG A 461 2.70 -8.33 13.62
C ARG A 461 3.85 -7.77 12.79
N LEU A 462 4.00 -8.28 11.58
CA LEU A 462 4.87 -7.76 10.55
C LEU A 462 4.03 -6.85 9.66
N TYR A 463 4.07 -5.54 9.88
CA TYR A 463 3.33 -4.56 9.08
C TYR A 463 3.93 -4.47 7.69
N VAL A 464 3.16 -4.84 6.67
CA VAL A 464 3.60 -4.89 5.29
C VAL A 464 3.64 -3.47 4.73
N LYS A 465 4.83 -3.04 4.30
CA LYS A 465 5.06 -1.74 3.65
C LYS A 465 5.15 -1.87 2.13
N GLU A 466 5.66 -3.01 1.66
CA GLU A 466 5.74 -3.34 0.24
C GLU A 466 5.65 -4.86 0.08
N ASN A 467 4.93 -5.34 -0.93
CA ASN A 467 4.86 -6.75 -1.27
C ASN A 467 4.66 -6.92 -2.78
N THR A 468 5.72 -7.36 -3.46
CA THR A 468 5.77 -7.62 -4.89
C THR A 468 6.20 -9.07 -5.14
N ASP A 469 6.34 -9.49 -6.40
CA ASP A 469 6.76 -10.86 -6.68
C ASP A 469 8.19 -11.18 -6.20
N THR A 470 9.02 -10.14 -6.05
CA THR A 470 10.45 -10.26 -5.74
C THR A 470 10.89 -9.54 -4.48
N LYS A 471 10.05 -8.68 -3.88
CA LYS A 471 10.41 -7.86 -2.71
C LYS A 471 9.29 -7.83 -1.69
N LEU A 472 9.66 -8.00 -0.42
CA LEU A 472 8.76 -7.91 0.73
C LEU A 472 9.41 -7.00 1.78
N VAL A 473 8.79 -5.86 2.07
CA VAL A 473 9.22 -4.95 3.13
C VAL A 473 8.22 -5.03 4.27
N VAL A 474 8.72 -5.34 5.46
CA VAL A 474 7.91 -5.40 6.68
C VAL A 474 8.52 -4.58 7.81
N VAL A 475 7.66 -4.05 8.68
CA VAL A 475 8.06 -3.33 9.88
C VAL A 475 7.39 -3.95 11.10
N VAL A 476 8.16 -4.19 12.16
CA VAL A 476 7.66 -4.71 13.43
C VAL A 476 7.69 -3.60 14.46
N LYS A 477 6.57 -3.36 15.14
CA LYS A 477 6.41 -2.29 16.12
C LYS A 477 6.39 -2.85 17.54
N PHE A 478 7.23 -2.29 18.39
CA PHE A 478 7.22 -2.48 19.84
C PHE A 478 7.10 -1.12 20.54
N GLU A 479 6.92 -1.13 21.86
CA GLU A 479 6.85 0.11 22.64
C GLU A 479 8.13 0.94 22.45
N GLY A 480 7.98 2.10 21.80
CA GLY A 480 9.06 3.04 21.57
C GLY A 480 10.09 2.64 20.50
N ILE A 481 9.89 1.57 19.72
CA ILE A 481 10.83 1.20 18.64
C ILE A 481 10.13 0.43 17.52
N CYS A 482 10.50 0.72 16.28
CA CYS A 482 10.13 -0.04 15.10
C CYS A 482 11.38 -0.64 14.46
N TRP A 483 11.23 -1.83 13.89
CA TRP A 483 12.29 -2.56 13.18
C TRP A 483 11.85 -2.86 11.76
N GLN A 484 12.62 -2.44 10.76
CA GLN A 484 12.37 -2.74 9.35
C GLN A 484 13.18 -3.94 8.88
N PHE A 485 12.57 -4.73 7.98
CA PHE A 485 13.23 -5.80 7.24
C PHE A 485 12.81 -5.75 5.76
N ILE A 486 13.79 -5.88 4.87
CA ILE A 486 13.57 -6.04 3.43
C ILE A 486 14.00 -7.45 3.06
N TYR A 487 13.07 -8.23 2.52
CA TYR A 487 13.31 -9.55 1.98
C TYR A 487 13.17 -9.55 0.47
N ARG A 488 13.86 -10.49 -0.16
CA ARG A 488 13.71 -10.86 -1.56
C ARG A 488 13.27 -12.30 -1.70
N SER A 489 12.57 -12.63 -2.78
CA SER A 489 12.16 -14.01 -3.00
C SER A 489 13.37 -14.91 -3.29
N GLU A 490 13.37 -16.12 -2.74
CA GLU A 490 14.44 -17.08 -2.91
C GLU A 490 14.56 -17.47 -4.39
N GLY A 491 15.75 -17.25 -4.98
CA GLY A 491 16.00 -17.46 -6.40
C GLY A 491 15.78 -16.24 -7.30
N ALA A 492 15.25 -15.12 -6.78
CA ALA A 492 15.37 -13.83 -7.47
C ALA A 492 16.86 -13.42 -7.54
N PRO A 493 17.36 -12.96 -8.70
CA PRO A 493 18.73 -12.48 -8.80
C PRO A 493 18.93 -11.31 -7.82
N ALA A 494 20.04 -11.33 -7.08
CA ALA A 494 20.55 -10.12 -6.44
C ALA A 494 20.60 -9.03 -7.53
N GLY A 495 20.02 -7.86 -7.28
CA GLY A 495 19.86 -6.82 -8.30
C GLY A 495 21.18 -6.54 -9.02
N ASP A 496 21.12 -6.26 -10.33
CA ASP A 496 22.33 -5.96 -11.10
C ASP A 496 23.03 -4.75 -10.46
N PRO A 497 24.34 -4.78 -10.19
CA PRO A 497 25.01 -3.68 -9.55
C PRO A 497 24.78 -2.32 -10.22
N LEU A 498 24.53 -2.27 -11.54
CA LEU A 498 24.35 -1.04 -12.33
C LEU A 498 22.94 -0.44 -12.20
N PHE A 499 21.90 -1.27 -12.21
CA PHE A 499 20.49 -0.83 -12.28
C PHE A 499 19.56 -1.46 -11.23
N GLY A 500 20.11 -2.22 -10.29
CA GLY A 500 19.33 -2.93 -9.27
C GLY A 500 18.32 -3.92 -9.87
N VAL A 501 17.10 -3.92 -9.35
CA VAL A 501 16.00 -4.77 -9.85
C VAL A 501 15.21 -4.09 -10.98
N VAL A 502 15.05 -2.77 -10.90
CA VAL A 502 14.25 -1.96 -11.84
C VAL A 502 15.05 -0.77 -12.35
N SER A 503 15.63 0.01 -11.45
CA SER A 503 16.53 1.12 -11.77
C SER A 503 17.46 1.46 -10.61
N LYS A 504 18.54 2.18 -10.91
CA LYS A 504 19.45 2.73 -9.91
C LYS A 504 20.05 4.05 -10.37
N ALA A 505 20.07 5.02 -9.45
CA ALA A 505 20.63 6.35 -9.64
C ALA A 505 22.06 6.45 -9.11
N TRP A 506 22.89 7.17 -9.85
CA TRP A 506 24.31 7.36 -9.59
C TRP A 506 24.64 8.85 -9.63
N VAL A 507 25.38 9.32 -8.63
CA VAL A 507 25.90 10.68 -8.52
C VAL A 507 27.42 10.64 -8.42
N TYR A 508 28.10 11.73 -8.75
CA TYR A 508 29.56 11.77 -8.63
C TYR A 508 30.03 11.51 -7.19
N ASP A 509 31.06 10.68 -7.06
CA ASP A 509 31.74 10.42 -5.79
C ASP A 509 32.85 11.46 -5.58
N ASN A 510 32.48 12.72 -5.35
CA ASN A 510 33.44 13.83 -5.23
C ASN A 510 34.37 13.72 -4.00
N ASP A 511 34.05 12.85 -3.04
CA ASP A 511 34.93 12.49 -1.92
C ASP A 511 36.11 11.61 -2.38
N ALA A 512 36.00 10.91 -3.51
CA ALA A 512 37.05 10.04 -4.01
C ALA A 512 38.16 10.82 -4.74
N ALA A 513 39.40 10.48 -4.41
CA ALA A 513 40.54 10.97 -5.18
C ALA A 513 40.49 10.41 -6.61
N GLY A 514 40.63 11.28 -7.61
CA GLY A 514 40.53 10.94 -9.03
C GLY A 514 39.12 10.64 -9.51
N TYR A 515 38.09 11.14 -8.81
CA TYR A 515 36.69 10.98 -9.21
C TYR A 515 36.42 11.51 -10.62
N MET A 516 37.23 12.46 -11.09
CA MET A 516 37.32 12.88 -12.49
C MET A 516 38.78 12.96 -12.92
N GLY A 517 39.11 12.58 -14.15
CA GLY A 517 40.48 12.67 -14.65
C GLY A 517 40.59 12.45 -16.15
N CYS A 518 41.76 12.77 -16.73
CA CYS A 518 42.05 12.51 -18.14
C CYS A 518 43.46 11.97 -18.40
N GLY A 519 43.60 11.21 -19.48
CA GLY A 519 44.82 10.50 -19.85
C GLY A 519 44.80 10.01 -21.29
N GLY A 520 45.91 9.39 -21.71
CA GLY A 520 46.10 8.98 -23.11
C GLY A 520 45.53 7.62 -23.49
N SER A 521 45.03 6.83 -22.53
CA SER A 521 44.52 5.48 -22.81
C SER A 521 43.48 5.03 -21.78
N ILE A 522 42.66 4.05 -22.18
CA ILE A 522 41.64 3.42 -21.34
C ILE A 522 42.24 2.75 -20.08
N ASP A 523 43.47 2.24 -20.17
CA ASP A 523 44.17 1.56 -19.05
C ASP A 523 44.84 2.54 -18.09
N ASN A 524 45.03 3.80 -18.51
CA ASN A 524 45.62 4.86 -17.70
C ASN A 524 44.90 6.20 -17.94
N PRO A 525 43.60 6.26 -17.61
CA PRO A 525 42.73 7.36 -18.01
C PRO A 525 42.91 8.63 -17.16
N THR A 526 43.83 8.65 -16.19
CA THR A 526 44.10 9.80 -15.32
C THR A 526 45.57 10.26 -15.37
N GLU A 527 46.35 9.77 -16.36
CA GLU A 527 47.79 10.03 -16.47
C GLU A 527 48.15 11.51 -16.57
N TRP A 528 47.32 12.29 -17.26
CA TRP A 528 47.61 13.70 -17.53
C TRP A 528 47.06 14.61 -16.44
N TRP A 529 45.90 14.25 -15.90
CA TRP A 529 45.26 14.98 -14.83
C TRP A 529 44.29 14.08 -14.06
N SER A 530 44.23 14.31 -12.74
CA SER A 530 43.36 13.60 -11.80
C SER A 530 42.88 14.60 -10.78
N ALA A 531 41.58 14.68 -10.56
CA ALA A 531 40.97 15.58 -9.59
C ALA A 531 41.32 15.15 -8.16
N GLU A 532 41.67 16.11 -7.30
CA GLU A 532 41.64 15.88 -5.85
C GLU A 532 40.18 15.84 -5.37
N PRO A 533 39.88 15.24 -4.21
CA PRO A 533 38.54 15.29 -3.62
C PRO A 533 37.99 16.73 -3.54
N HIS A 534 36.69 16.88 -3.81
CA HIS A 534 35.98 18.18 -3.88
C HIS A 534 36.52 19.17 -4.90
N ASN A 535 37.38 18.74 -5.83
CA ASN A 535 37.69 19.59 -6.96
C ASN A 535 36.43 19.79 -7.82
N LYS A 536 36.30 20.93 -8.50
CA LYS A 536 35.14 21.25 -9.35
C LYS A 536 33.75 21.23 -8.69
N ASP A 537 33.63 21.15 -7.36
CA ASP A 537 32.34 21.23 -6.63
C ASP A 537 31.54 22.53 -6.89
N ALA A 538 32.20 23.59 -7.37
CA ALA A 538 31.57 24.86 -7.72
C ALA A 538 31.02 24.92 -9.16
N TYR A 539 31.08 23.81 -9.88
CA TYR A 539 30.55 23.62 -11.23
C TYR A 539 29.40 22.61 -11.20
N GLY A 540 28.71 22.43 -12.32
CA GLY A 540 27.53 21.56 -12.46
C GLY A 540 27.77 20.06 -12.38
N VAL A 541 28.81 19.62 -11.66
CA VAL A 541 29.20 18.20 -11.59
C VAL A 541 28.62 17.52 -10.35
N LYS A 542 28.29 18.28 -9.30
CA LYS A 542 28.02 17.70 -7.97
C LYS A 542 26.64 17.04 -7.88
N ASP A 543 25.64 17.65 -8.50
CA ASP A 543 24.23 17.27 -8.42
C ASP A 543 23.72 16.56 -9.68
N ASP A 544 24.58 16.40 -10.69
CA ASP A 544 24.36 15.54 -11.86
C ASP A 544 24.04 14.10 -11.44
N GLU A 545 22.95 13.55 -11.95
CA GLU A 545 22.45 12.22 -11.64
C GLU A 545 22.24 11.38 -12.91
N LEU A 546 22.75 10.16 -12.89
CA LEU A 546 22.61 9.17 -13.95
C LEU A 546 21.76 8.00 -13.45
N THR A 547 20.65 7.71 -14.11
CA THR A 547 19.77 6.60 -13.75
C THR A 547 19.71 5.55 -14.85
N PHE A 548 20.11 4.32 -14.52
CA PHE A 548 20.04 3.16 -15.41
C PHE A 548 18.86 2.29 -15.02
N TYR A 549 18.08 1.83 -16.01
CA TYR A 549 16.94 0.94 -15.83
C TYR A 549 17.19 -0.45 -16.41
N ALA A 550 16.64 -1.48 -15.79
CA ALA A 550 16.78 -2.88 -16.19
C ALA A 550 16.28 -3.18 -17.62
N ASP A 551 15.36 -2.37 -18.14
CA ASP A 551 14.81 -2.49 -19.50
C ASP A 551 15.65 -1.78 -20.57
N GLY A 552 16.80 -1.20 -20.20
CA GLY A 552 17.67 -0.44 -21.08
C GLY A 552 17.29 1.04 -21.23
N LYS A 553 16.33 1.56 -20.45
CA LYS A 553 16.09 3.01 -20.36
C LYS A 553 17.22 3.70 -19.59
N TYR A 554 17.51 4.95 -19.95
CA TYR A 554 18.50 5.82 -19.31
C TYR A 554 17.90 7.19 -19.03
N GLU A 555 18.20 7.78 -17.87
CA GLU A 555 17.88 9.17 -17.56
C GLU A 555 19.11 9.91 -17.06
N PHE A 556 19.28 11.14 -17.53
CA PHE A 556 20.25 12.11 -17.02
C PHE A 556 19.49 13.31 -16.45
N ASN A 557 19.81 13.71 -15.23
CA ASN A 557 19.21 14.85 -14.55
C ASN A 557 20.32 15.81 -14.08
N PRO A 558 20.36 17.07 -14.55
CA PRO A 558 21.40 18.04 -14.22
C PRO A 558 21.23 18.70 -12.85
N GLY A 559 20.62 17.98 -11.91
CA GLY A 559 20.39 18.46 -10.56
C GLY A 559 19.59 19.78 -10.47
N ALA A 560 19.81 20.49 -9.36
CA ALA A 560 19.09 21.70 -9.01
C ALA A 560 19.68 22.96 -9.68
N ASP A 561 20.96 22.92 -10.06
CA ASP A 561 21.58 24.05 -10.75
C ASP A 561 21.23 24.13 -12.25
N GLY A 562 20.75 23.01 -12.83
CA GLY A 562 20.28 22.94 -14.20
C GLY A 562 21.40 23.16 -15.23
N VAL A 563 22.64 22.86 -14.88
CA VAL A 563 23.80 22.99 -15.77
C VAL A 563 24.56 21.67 -15.90
N VAL A 564 25.36 21.54 -16.96
CA VAL A 564 26.30 20.42 -17.14
C VAL A 564 27.71 20.95 -17.39
N TYR A 565 28.69 20.28 -16.81
CA TYR A 565 30.09 20.64 -16.95
C TYR A 565 30.63 20.27 -18.35
N CYS A 566 31.27 21.24 -19.01
CA CYS A 566 31.72 21.14 -20.39
C CYS A 566 33.21 21.42 -20.54
N ASN A 567 33.92 20.54 -21.27
CA ASN A 567 35.29 20.81 -21.68
C ASN A 567 35.36 22.03 -22.60
N TRP A 568 36.47 22.77 -22.58
CA TRP A 568 36.67 23.94 -23.47
C TRP A 568 36.54 23.67 -24.98
N ASP A 569 36.61 22.39 -25.40
CA ASP A 569 36.45 21.93 -26.79
C ASP A 569 35.16 21.11 -27.05
N SER A 570 34.19 21.17 -26.13
CA SER A 570 32.90 20.45 -26.22
C SER A 570 32.01 20.86 -27.39
N ASP A 571 32.13 22.10 -27.86
CA ASP A 571 31.20 22.77 -28.80
C ASP A 571 29.74 22.90 -28.29
N TYR A 572 29.41 22.40 -27.09
CA TYR A 572 28.09 22.55 -26.49
C TYR A 572 27.97 23.95 -25.86
N HIS A 573 26.98 24.75 -26.27
CA HIS A 573 26.87 26.16 -25.88
C HIS A 573 28.18 26.94 -26.03
N ARG A 574 28.83 26.82 -27.20
CA ARG A 574 30.16 27.40 -27.49
C ARG A 574 30.23 28.91 -27.23
N GLU A 575 29.11 29.61 -27.27
CA GLU A 575 28.97 31.03 -26.93
C GLU A 575 29.27 31.37 -25.46
N LEU A 576 29.22 30.40 -24.54
CA LEU A 576 29.53 30.57 -23.12
C LEU A 576 31.03 30.44 -22.82
N TRP A 577 31.81 29.89 -23.76
CA TRP A 577 33.26 29.75 -23.61
C TRP A 577 33.97 31.10 -23.72
N ASP A 578 34.89 31.37 -22.79
CA ASP A 578 35.62 32.64 -22.68
C ASP A 578 36.75 32.84 -23.71
N GLY A 579 36.99 31.85 -24.58
CA GLY A 579 38.03 31.88 -25.60
C GLY A 579 39.41 31.42 -25.12
N VAL A 580 39.55 31.00 -23.85
CA VAL A 580 40.81 30.57 -23.27
C VAL A 580 40.92 29.05 -23.36
N GLN A 581 41.98 28.58 -24.01
CA GLN A 581 42.27 27.15 -24.11
C GLN A 581 42.45 26.52 -22.73
N ASN A 582 41.89 25.33 -22.51
CA ASN A 582 41.86 24.60 -21.24
C ASN A 582 41.04 25.30 -20.13
N ASN A 583 40.19 26.27 -20.49
CA ASN A 583 39.22 26.81 -19.56
C ASN A 583 37.83 26.25 -19.86
N ASP A 584 37.44 25.29 -19.03
CA ASP A 584 36.15 24.62 -19.06
C ASP A 584 35.04 25.53 -18.52
N TYR A 585 33.79 25.18 -18.78
CA TYR A 585 32.63 26.01 -18.45
C TYR A 585 31.39 25.18 -18.16
N ASP A 586 30.42 25.78 -17.45
CA ASP A 586 29.09 25.20 -17.29
C ASP A 586 28.16 25.70 -18.40
N ALA A 587 27.27 24.83 -18.83
CA ALA A 587 26.25 25.14 -19.82
C ALA A 587 24.86 24.74 -19.31
N PRO A 588 23.82 25.59 -19.47
CA PRO A 588 22.46 25.21 -19.14
C PRO A 588 22.05 23.93 -19.87
N THR A 589 21.37 23.04 -19.16
CA THR A 589 20.87 21.80 -19.75
C THR A 589 19.57 21.38 -19.09
N GLU A 590 18.78 20.58 -19.80
CA GLU A 590 17.54 20.03 -19.29
C GLU A 590 17.73 18.52 -19.05
N ALA A 591 16.91 17.93 -18.18
CA ALA A 591 16.89 16.49 -17.99
C ALA A 591 16.65 15.75 -19.33
N GLN A 592 17.42 14.70 -19.56
CA GLN A 592 17.36 13.89 -20.78
C GLN A 592 16.85 12.49 -20.46
N SER A 593 15.96 11.97 -21.31
CA SER A 593 15.51 10.57 -21.25
C SER A 593 15.85 9.86 -22.55
N SER A 594 16.45 8.69 -22.46
CA SER A 594 16.96 7.93 -23.59
C SER A 594 17.04 6.43 -23.27
N THR A 595 17.83 5.70 -24.05
CA THR A 595 18.15 4.28 -23.84
C THR A 595 19.65 4.09 -23.78
N TYR A 596 20.10 2.99 -23.17
CA TYR A 596 21.47 2.52 -23.23
C TYR A 596 21.53 1.05 -23.64
N THR A 597 22.70 0.60 -24.09
CA THR A 597 22.98 -0.82 -24.29
C THR A 597 24.23 -1.24 -23.55
N LEU A 598 24.29 -2.51 -23.13
CA LEU A 598 25.48 -3.15 -22.59
C LEU A 598 26.10 -4.04 -23.67
N ASP A 599 27.39 -3.90 -23.90
CA ASP A 599 28.16 -4.71 -24.85
C ASP A 599 29.63 -4.81 -24.37
N ALA A 600 30.47 -5.56 -25.08
CA ALA A 600 31.86 -5.79 -24.72
C ALA A 600 32.79 -5.83 -25.94
N ASP A 601 34.00 -5.30 -25.80
CA ASP A 601 35.07 -5.42 -26.79
C ASP A 601 36.43 -5.76 -26.14
N ASP A 602 37.52 -5.72 -26.92
CA ASP A 602 38.87 -6.04 -26.44
C ASP A 602 39.35 -5.14 -25.27
N ASN A 603 38.68 -4.00 -25.02
CA ASN A 603 38.98 -3.07 -23.93
C ASN A 603 38.09 -3.26 -22.68
N GLY A 604 37.12 -4.18 -22.74
CA GLY A 604 36.21 -4.55 -21.64
C GLY A 604 34.72 -4.32 -21.92
N ASP A 605 33.92 -4.50 -20.88
CA ASP A 605 32.48 -4.22 -20.90
C ASP A 605 32.23 -2.70 -20.94
N TYR A 606 31.21 -2.27 -21.69
CA TYR A 606 30.86 -0.86 -21.81
C TYR A 606 29.35 -0.62 -21.88
N ILE A 607 28.97 0.58 -21.44
CA ILE A 607 27.66 1.19 -21.67
C ILE A 607 27.77 2.03 -22.94
N GLU A 608 26.87 1.84 -23.90
CA GLU A 608 26.76 2.71 -25.08
C GLU A 608 25.52 3.60 -24.97
N LEU A 609 25.75 4.92 -24.97
CA LEU A 609 24.71 5.94 -25.01
C LEU A 609 24.55 6.50 -26.43
N PRO A 610 23.32 6.78 -26.91
CA PRO A 610 23.09 7.44 -28.18
C PRO A 610 23.76 8.83 -28.28
N ALA A 611 23.98 9.29 -29.51
CA ALA A 611 24.54 10.63 -29.75
C ALA A 611 23.69 11.73 -29.10
N GLY A 612 24.35 12.67 -28.43
CA GLY A 612 23.72 13.82 -27.76
C GLY A 612 23.21 13.54 -26.34
N ILE A 613 23.40 12.32 -25.83
CA ILE A 613 23.01 11.94 -24.45
C ILE A 613 24.18 12.12 -23.50
N PHE A 614 23.96 12.83 -22.40
CA PHE A 614 24.98 13.20 -21.43
C PHE A 614 25.08 12.19 -20.28
N PHE A 615 26.27 12.12 -19.69
CA PHE A 615 26.63 11.30 -18.53
C PHE A 615 27.29 12.17 -17.43
N GLY A 616 26.83 13.41 -17.31
CA GLY A 616 27.36 14.42 -16.38
C GLY A 616 28.67 15.07 -16.80
N TYR A 617 29.03 14.97 -18.09
CA TYR A 617 30.16 15.70 -18.67
C TYR A 617 30.08 15.74 -20.21
N VAL A 618 30.38 16.90 -20.81
CA VAL A 618 30.51 17.02 -22.27
C VAL A 618 31.98 17.17 -22.65
N ALA A 619 32.61 16.04 -22.97
CA ALA A 619 34.06 15.94 -23.15
C ALA A 619 34.62 16.60 -24.41
N ASN A 620 33.91 16.50 -25.54
CA ASN A 620 34.23 17.13 -26.82
C ASN A 620 32.99 17.01 -27.73
N LYS A 621 33.03 17.62 -28.92
CA LYS A 621 31.93 17.59 -29.90
C LYS A 621 31.44 16.19 -30.31
N ALA A 622 32.24 15.13 -30.16
CA ALA A 622 31.83 13.77 -30.51
C ALA A 622 30.65 13.29 -29.65
N VAL A 623 30.58 13.71 -28.37
CA VAL A 623 29.43 13.42 -27.49
C VAL A 623 28.11 13.89 -28.11
N LEU A 624 28.14 15.00 -28.85
CA LEU A 624 26.96 15.60 -29.48
C LEU A 624 26.54 14.89 -30.79
N SER A 625 27.47 14.25 -31.49
CA SER A 625 27.24 13.75 -32.86
C SER A 625 27.41 12.24 -33.04
N GLU A 626 27.98 11.54 -32.07
CA GLU A 626 28.33 10.12 -32.14
C GLU A 626 27.89 9.40 -30.86
N PRO A 627 27.50 8.11 -30.92
CA PRO A 627 27.28 7.30 -29.71
C PRO A 627 28.52 7.29 -28.83
N THR A 628 28.33 7.43 -27.52
CA THR A 628 29.44 7.44 -26.56
C THR A 628 29.54 6.11 -25.85
N ARG A 629 30.74 5.53 -25.84
CA ARG A 629 31.06 4.32 -25.07
C ARG A 629 31.70 4.71 -23.74
N LEU A 630 31.10 4.22 -22.65
CA LEU A 630 31.57 4.36 -21.29
C LEU A 630 32.03 2.99 -20.81
N TYR A 631 33.33 2.74 -20.83
CA TYR A 631 33.92 1.48 -20.41
C TYR A 631 33.83 1.33 -18.89
N ILE A 632 33.28 0.20 -18.44
CA ILE A 632 33.11 -0.12 -17.03
C ILE A 632 34.46 -0.64 -16.51
N LYS A 633 35.10 0.11 -15.62
CA LYS A 633 36.37 -0.29 -14.98
C LYS A 633 36.20 -0.86 -13.59
N GLU A 634 35.14 -0.45 -12.92
CA GLU A 634 34.71 -1.01 -11.66
C GLU A 634 33.20 -0.87 -11.58
N LEU A 635 32.52 -1.95 -11.18
CA LEU A 635 31.09 -1.95 -10.95
C LEU A 635 30.82 -2.83 -9.73
N THR A 636 30.36 -2.18 -8.66
CA THR A 636 29.93 -2.80 -7.40
C THR A 636 28.62 -2.15 -6.96
N PRO A 637 27.91 -2.71 -5.97
CA PRO A 637 26.69 -2.07 -5.45
C PRO A 637 26.90 -0.64 -4.95
N THR A 638 28.11 -0.21 -4.57
CA THR A 638 28.35 1.13 -4.00
C THR A 638 29.31 1.98 -4.83
N ARG A 639 29.76 1.50 -5.99
CA ARG A 639 30.79 2.19 -6.78
C ARG A 639 30.71 1.83 -8.24
N LEU A 640 30.70 2.86 -9.08
CA LEU A 640 30.73 2.76 -10.53
C LEU A 640 31.87 3.62 -11.07
N VAL A 641 32.84 3.01 -11.76
CA VAL A 641 33.94 3.70 -12.43
C VAL A 641 33.77 3.55 -13.94
N LEU A 642 33.56 4.66 -14.62
CA LEU A 642 33.38 4.72 -16.06
C LEU A 642 34.56 5.42 -16.73
N VAL A 643 34.94 4.96 -17.92
CA VAL A 643 35.93 5.61 -18.77
C VAL A 643 35.36 5.90 -20.15
N ALA A 644 35.21 7.18 -20.50
CA ALA A 644 34.84 7.62 -21.84
C ALA A 644 36.09 7.76 -22.72
N ALA A 645 36.15 7.03 -23.84
CA ALA A 645 37.31 7.03 -24.74
C ALA A 645 37.01 7.77 -26.04
N PHE A 646 37.89 8.71 -26.39
CA PHE A 646 37.85 9.49 -27.63
C PHE A 646 39.20 9.43 -28.34
N ASP A 647 39.27 9.91 -29.58
CA ASP A 647 40.53 9.92 -30.34
C ASP A 647 41.60 10.74 -29.61
N GLY A 648 42.62 10.04 -29.10
CA GLY A 648 43.75 10.62 -28.39
C GLY A 648 43.51 11.07 -26.95
N ILE A 649 42.33 10.85 -26.35
CA ILE A 649 42.07 11.17 -24.94
C ILE A 649 41.02 10.24 -24.31
N CYS A 650 41.22 9.87 -23.06
CA CYS A 650 40.24 9.16 -22.24
C CYS A 650 39.92 9.98 -20.99
N TRP A 651 38.67 9.91 -20.55
CA TRP A 651 38.19 10.57 -19.34
C TRP A 651 37.63 9.54 -18.37
N GLN A 652 38.03 9.60 -17.10
CA GLN A 652 37.52 8.76 -16.02
C GLN A 652 36.50 9.51 -15.18
N PHE A 653 35.47 8.79 -14.72
CA PHE A 653 34.45 9.27 -13.80
C PHE A 653 34.18 8.20 -12.73
N ILE A 654 34.01 8.62 -11.49
CA ILE A 654 33.69 7.74 -10.34
C ILE A 654 32.37 8.23 -9.75
N TYR A 655 31.43 7.30 -9.63
CA TYR A 655 30.09 7.53 -9.09
C TYR A 655 29.84 6.64 -7.88
N LYS A 656 28.98 7.13 -6.99
CA LYS A 656 28.37 6.41 -5.87
C LYS A 656 26.85 6.36 -6.07
N PRO A 657 26.14 5.35 -5.53
CA PRO A 657 24.68 5.36 -5.55
C PRO A 657 24.16 6.62 -4.88
N ARG A 658 23.08 7.20 -5.42
CA ARG A 658 22.42 8.34 -4.79
C ARG A 658 22.04 8.05 -3.32
N ASP A 659 21.58 6.83 -3.06
CA ASP A 659 21.12 6.41 -1.72
C ASP A 659 22.28 6.02 -0.77
N ALA A 660 23.53 6.01 -1.23
CA ALA A 660 24.69 5.71 -0.41
C ALA A 660 25.09 6.93 0.44
N GLY A 661 24.41 7.11 1.57
CA GLY A 661 24.84 8.02 2.64
C GLY A 661 24.23 9.42 2.68
N GLU A 662 23.05 9.65 2.11
CA GLU A 662 22.35 10.93 2.29
C GLU A 662 21.34 10.88 3.45
N THR A 663 21.74 11.36 4.63
CA THR A 663 20.85 12.27 5.36
C THR A 663 20.61 13.49 4.46
N PRO A 664 19.37 13.94 4.24
CA PRO A 664 19.10 15.09 3.37
C PRO A 664 20.00 16.26 3.77
N GLU A 665 20.81 16.73 2.81
CA GLU A 665 21.90 17.70 3.04
C GLU A 665 21.37 18.91 3.82
N GLU A 666 21.81 19.06 5.07
CA GLU A 666 21.49 20.25 5.87
C GLU A 666 22.30 21.43 5.31
N PRO A 667 21.67 22.54 4.91
CA PRO A 667 22.37 23.75 4.52
C PRO A 667 23.23 24.30 5.68
N ALA A 668 24.29 25.03 5.35
CA ALA A 668 25.33 25.42 6.31
C ALA A 668 24.81 26.25 7.51
N ASP A 669 23.73 26.99 7.32
CA ASP A 669 23.02 27.76 8.35
C ASP A 669 21.53 27.99 7.98
N VAL A 670 20.75 28.52 8.94
CA VAL A 670 19.31 28.81 8.77
C VAL A 670 19.09 29.92 7.75
N GLU A 671 19.97 30.91 7.70
CA GLU A 671 19.91 32.03 6.76
C GLU A 671 19.85 31.54 5.32
N ASP A 672 20.70 30.59 4.95
CA ASP A 672 20.70 29.97 3.63
C ASP A 672 19.53 29.00 3.48
N ALA A 673 19.19 28.25 4.54
CA ALA A 673 18.14 27.25 4.53
C ALA A 673 16.78 27.81 4.14
N ILE A 674 16.38 28.94 4.73
CA ILE A 674 15.02 29.48 4.56
C ILE A 674 14.84 30.19 3.21
N VAL A 675 15.93 30.63 2.56
CA VAL A 675 15.85 31.37 1.29
C VAL A 675 15.40 30.44 0.17
N GLY A 676 14.29 30.82 -0.46
CA GLY A 676 13.62 30.02 -1.49
C GLY A 676 12.11 30.18 -1.45
N SER A 677 11.44 29.42 -2.30
CA SER A 677 9.99 29.28 -2.29
C SER A 677 9.61 27.95 -1.65
N TRP A 678 8.66 28.00 -0.73
CA TRP A 678 8.20 26.89 0.08
C TRP A 678 6.70 26.75 -0.05
N THR A 679 6.21 25.52 -0.02
CA THR A 679 4.79 25.22 0.11
C THR A 679 4.60 24.12 1.13
N TRP A 680 3.38 23.86 1.57
CA TRP A 680 3.15 22.77 2.52
C TRP A 680 3.54 21.43 1.92
N ASP A 681 3.98 20.51 2.76
CA ASP A 681 4.18 19.12 2.37
C ASP A 681 3.04 18.24 2.90
N PRO A 682 1.86 18.23 2.23
CA PRO A 682 0.70 17.50 2.73
C PRO A 682 0.87 15.99 2.67
N ASP A 683 1.86 15.49 1.92
CA ASP A 683 2.15 14.07 1.77
C ASP A 683 2.82 13.48 3.04
N VAL A 684 3.31 14.33 3.95
CA VAL A 684 4.02 13.92 5.16
C VAL A 684 3.08 13.87 6.37
N ASN A 685 2.99 12.71 7.03
CA ASN A 685 2.29 12.61 8.30
C ASN A 685 2.95 13.51 9.37
N GLY A 686 2.16 14.32 10.05
CA GLY A 686 2.63 15.30 11.06
C GLY A 686 3.09 16.62 10.46
N HIS A 687 2.82 16.87 9.18
CA HIS A 687 3.08 18.16 8.53
C HIS A 687 2.31 19.31 9.15
N PHE A 688 1.16 19.05 9.76
CA PHE A 688 0.41 20.01 10.57
C PHE A 688 -0.01 19.39 11.89
N GLY A 689 0.13 20.10 13.00
CA GLY A 689 -0.23 19.57 14.32
C GLY A 689 -0.21 20.61 15.42
N CYS A 690 -0.65 20.22 16.63
CA CYS A 690 -0.54 21.04 17.82
C CYS A 690 -0.21 20.24 19.09
N GLY A 691 0.39 20.93 20.06
CA GLY A 691 0.91 20.32 21.28
C GLY A 691 1.21 21.33 22.38
N PRO A 692 1.69 20.84 23.54
CA PRO A 692 1.84 21.67 24.74
C PRO A 692 2.90 22.77 24.64
N ASP A 693 3.97 22.57 23.87
CA ASP A 693 5.13 23.46 23.82
C ASP A 693 6.00 23.22 22.56
N LEU A 694 7.03 24.06 22.35
CA LEU A 694 7.95 23.97 21.21
C LEU A 694 8.78 22.68 21.18
N GLY A 695 8.99 22.01 22.33
CA GLY A 695 9.70 20.74 22.40
C GLY A 695 8.83 19.54 21.99
N ASN A 696 7.51 19.67 22.11
CA ASN A 696 6.54 18.67 21.70
C ASN A 696 5.34 19.31 20.95
N PRO A 697 5.55 19.92 19.77
CA PRO A 697 4.56 20.76 19.10
C PRO A 697 3.42 19.99 18.44
N THR A 698 3.46 18.64 18.44
CA THR A 698 2.41 17.76 17.92
C THR A 698 1.90 16.78 18.98
N GLY A 699 2.25 16.99 20.25
CA GLY A 699 1.99 16.05 21.35
C GLY A 699 0.53 15.85 21.75
N TRP A 700 -0.38 16.70 21.27
CA TRP A 700 -1.82 16.53 21.48
C TRP A 700 -2.52 16.04 20.21
N TRP A 701 -2.11 16.56 19.07
CA TRP A 701 -2.62 16.16 17.78
C TRP A 701 -1.53 16.32 16.71
N SER A 702 -1.30 15.26 15.96
CA SER A 702 -0.44 15.24 14.79
C SER A 702 -1.33 14.88 13.61
N GLY A 703 -1.50 15.81 12.68
CA GLY A 703 -2.33 15.62 11.50
C GLY A 703 -1.75 14.55 10.60
N GLU A 704 -2.58 13.62 10.14
CA GLU A 704 -2.19 12.69 9.08
C GLU A 704 -1.94 13.47 7.77
N ALA A 705 -1.24 12.84 6.83
CA ALA A 705 -1.05 13.37 5.49
C ALA A 705 -2.42 13.79 4.92
N HIS A 706 -2.47 14.96 4.28
CA HIS A 706 -3.69 15.50 3.68
C HIS A 706 -4.83 15.84 4.66
N CYS A 707 -4.61 15.87 5.99
CA CYS A 707 -5.69 16.10 6.98
C CYS A 707 -6.43 17.45 6.90
N LYS A 708 -5.91 18.39 6.11
CA LYS A 708 -6.49 19.71 5.80
C LYS A 708 -6.62 19.96 4.30
N ASP A 709 -6.78 18.91 3.49
CA ASP A 709 -7.10 19.05 2.06
C ASP A 709 -8.36 19.92 1.88
N ASN A 710 -8.37 20.88 0.98
CA ASN A 710 -9.45 21.89 0.83
C ASN A 710 -9.52 22.95 1.94
N ALA A 711 -8.54 23.05 2.84
CA ALA A 711 -8.47 24.18 3.79
C ALA A 711 -7.88 25.45 3.17
N HIS A 712 -7.55 25.43 1.87
CA HIS A 712 -6.98 26.57 1.13
C HIS A 712 -5.64 27.05 1.73
N MET A 713 -4.78 26.10 2.09
CA MET A 713 -3.46 26.38 2.67
C MET A 713 -2.34 25.60 1.97
N TYR A 714 -2.62 24.41 1.42
CA TYR A 714 -1.59 23.55 0.84
C TYR A 714 -1.07 24.03 -0.52
N ASP A 715 -1.81 24.90 -1.19
CA ASP A 715 -1.41 25.57 -2.41
C ASP A 715 -0.65 26.89 -2.15
N ASP A 716 -0.64 27.38 -0.91
CA ASP A 716 0.05 28.62 -0.56
C ASP A 716 1.55 28.50 -0.84
N VAL A 717 2.10 29.53 -1.48
CA VAL A 717 3.53 29.64 -1.73
C VAL A 717 4.12 30.75 -0.86
N ILE A 718 5.11 30.37 -0.07
CA ILE A 718 5.87 31.24 0.82
C ILE A 718 7.26 31.46 0.21
N THR A 719 7.56 32.69 -0.22
CA THR A 719 8.87 33.03 -0.76
C THR A 719 9.65 33.90 0.22
N ILE A 720 10.82 33.43 0.64
CA ILE A 720 11.75 34.16 1.50
C ILE A 720 13.01 34.47 0.69
N THR A 721 13.45 35.72 0.73
CA THR A 721 14.64 36.17 -0.01
C THR A 721 15.73 36.68 0.93
N ALA A 722 16.98 36.56 0.50
CA ALA A 722 18.15 36.96 1.27
C ALA A 722 18.20 38.48 1.59
N ASP A 723 17.47 39.33 0.86
CA ASP A 723 17.35 40.76 1.13
C ASP A 723 16.30 41.10 2.22
N GLY A 724 15.82 40.10 2.96
CA GLY A 724 14.93 40.28 4.11
C GLY A 724 13.45 40.44 3.71
N LYS A 725 13.02 39.90 2.56
CA LYS A 725 11.61 39.89 2.16
C LYS A 725 10.97 38.52 2.35
N TYR A 726 9.76 38.54 2.89
CA TYR A 726 8.87 37.39 3.03
C TYR A 726 7.61 37.69 2.22
N THR A 727 7.23 36.80 1.31
CA THR A 727 6.04 36.92 0.49
C THR A 727 5.15 35.70 0.71
N LEU A 728 3.89 35.92 1.05
CA LEU A 728 2.86 34.89 1.06
C LEU A 728 2.01 35.08 -0.19
N ASP A 729 1.92 34.05 -1.03
CA ASP A 729 1.09 33.98 -2.23
C ASP A 729 0.03 32.88 -2.06
N PRO A 730 -1.18 33.23 -1.62
CA PRO A 730 -2.29 32.30 -1.54
C PRO A 730 -2.83 32.06 -2.93
N MET A 731 -2.45 30.94 -3.54
CA MET A 731 -2.62 30.68 -4.98
C MET A 731 -4.09 30.67 -5.40
N ASP A 732 -4.99 30.22 -4.52
CA ASP A 732 -6.44 30.27 -4.69
C ASP A 732 -7.11 31.54 -4.12
N GLY A 733 -6.33 32.44 -3.53
CA GLY A 733 -6.79 33.71 -2.94
C GLY A 733 -7.31 33.61 -1.51
N PHE A 734 -7.09 32.49 -0.81
CA PHE A 734 -7.52 32.30 0.57
C PHE A 734 -6.35 31.86 1.46
N SER A 735 -6.45 32.12 2.76
CA SER A 735 -5.55 31.58 3.77
C SER A 735 -6.36 31.03 4.94
N TYR A 736 -5.85 29.99 5.59
CA TYR A 736 -6.58 29.26 6.63
C TYR A 736 -6.37 29.87 8.02
N MET A 737 -7.45 30.03 8.78
CA MET A 737 -7.45 30.70 10.08
C MET A 737 -8.09 29.81 11.13
N ASN A 738 -7.45 29.72 12.31
CA ASN A 738 -8.06 29.09 13.47
C ASN A 738 -9.31 29.88 13.92
N LYS A 739 -10.35 29.17 14.39
CA LYS A 739 -11.59 29.74 14.92
C LYS A 739 -11.39 30.80 16.01
N ASP A 740 -10.28 30.73 16.75
CA ASP A 740 -9.98 31.63 17.86
C ASP A 740 -9.33 32.95 17.40
N VAL A 741 -9.07 33.12 16.09
CA VAL A 741 -8.63 34.38 15.48
C VAL A 741 -9.82 35.32 15.34
N THR A 742 -9.81 36.40 16.12
CA THR A 742 -10.93 37.35 16.19
C THR A 742 -10.68 38.68 15.49
N TYR A 743 -9.42 39.11 15.30
CA TYR A 743 -9.09 40.39 14.66
C TYR A 743 -9.35 40.38 13.14
N LEU A 744 -9.56 39.20 12.54
CA LEU A 744 -9.95 39.02 11.14
C LEU A 744 -11.43 38.64 10.94
N ASN A 745 -12.24 38.61 12.02
CA ASN A 745 -13.63 38.14 11.97
C ASN A 745 -14.53 38.93 11.01
N ASP A 746 -14.30 40.24 10.87
CA ASP A 746 -15.09 41.09 9.97
C ASP A 746 -14.89 40.73 8.47
N ARG A 747 -13.96 39.81 8.18
CA ARG A 747 -13.58 39.34 6.84
C ARG A 747 -13.63 37.80 6.73
N LYS A 748 -14.37 37.14 7.63
CA LYS A 748 -14.56 35.68 7.68
C LYS A 748 -15.27 35.19 6.42
N GLY A 749 -14.60 34.34 5.65
CA GLY A 749 -15.17 33.56 4.55
C GLY A 749 -15.65 32.17 5.01
N ASP A 750 -16.37 31.47 4.12
CA ASP A 750 -16.77 30.09 4.35
C ASP A 750 -15.54 29.16 4.25
N CYS A 751 -15.40 28.24 5.20
CA CYS A 751 -14.37 27.21 5.21
C CYS A 751 -15.02 25.84 5.41
N PRO A 752 -14.55 24.77 4.74
CA PRO A 752 -15.12 23.43 4.89
C PRO A 752 -14.82 22.77 6.25
N TYR A 753 -13.97 23.36 7.11
CA TYR A 753 -13.46 22.70 8.32
C TYR A 753 -13.92 23.33 9.63
N GLY A 754 -14.93 22.72 10.27
CA GLY A 754 -15.30 23.00 11.65
C GLY A 754 -15.69 24.47 11.90
N ASP A 755 -15.25 25.02 13.05
CA ASP A 755 -15.46 26.42 13.43
C ASP A 755 -14.38 27.37 12.86
N ASP A 756 -13.33 26.80 12.26
CA ASP A 756 -12.23 27.54 11.62
C ASP A 756 -12.75 28.30 10.39
N PHE A 757 -11.92 29.15 9.78
CA PHE A 757 -12.37 29.94 8.64
C PHE A 757 -11.28 30.27 7.63
N CYS A 758 -11.71 30.65 6.42
CA CYS A 758 -10.83 31.11 5.36
C CYS A 758 -10.91 32.63 5.29
N TYR A 759 -9.75 33.26 5.12
CA TYR A 759 -9.62 34.70 4.94
C TYR A 759 -9.22 34.99 3.49
N THR A 760 -9.97 35.83 2.80
CA THR A 760 -9.57 36.28 1.46
C THR A 760 -8.29 37.09 1.57
N ASN A 761 -7.22 36.56 1.00
CA ASN A 761 -5.89 37.11 1.06
C ASN A 761 -5.35 37.25 -0.35
N THR A 762 -4.47 38.24 -0.55
CA THR A 762 -3.82 38.46 -1.85
C THR A 762 -2.33 38.38 -1.64
N LYS A 763 -1.58 37.98 -2.67
CA LYS A 763 -0.12 37.99 -2.66
C LYS A 763 0.42 39.27 -2.02
N THR A 764 1.08 39.13 -0.88
CA THR A 764 1.57 40.27 -0.09
C THR A 764 2.99 40.01 0.40
N THR A 765 3.81 41.05 0.39
CA THR A 765 5.21 41.00 0.80
C THR A 765 5.42 41.87 2.04
N TRP A 766 6.07 41.30 3.06
CA TRP A 766 6.52 41.97 4.26
C TRP A 766 8.06 41.91 4.36
N ASN A 767 8.63 42.73 5.24
CA ASN A 767 10.01 42.50 5.67
C ASN A 767 10.01 41.42 6.76
N TYR A 768 11.08 40.63 6.82
CA TYR A 768 11.37 39.78 7.97
C TYR A 768 12.74 40.08 8.55
N THR A 769 12.94 39.69 9.80
CA THR A 769 14.25 39.64 10.46
C THR A 769 14.42 38.28 11.12
N LEU A 770 15.66 37.79 11.20
CA LEU A 770 16.01 36.66 12.04
C LEU A 770 16.44 37.14 13.42
N ASP A 771 16.04 36.40 14.44
CA ASP A 771 16.41 36.64 15.83
C ASP A 771 16.52 35.31 16.58
N GLU A 772 17.18 35.32 17.73
CA GLU A 772 17.37 34.13 18.57
C GLU A 772 16.46 34.21 19.81
N VAL A 773 15.56 33.24 19.97
CA VAL A 773 14.63 33.18 21.11
C VAL A 773 14.73 31.81 21.78
N GLY A 774 15.44 31.77 22.91
CA GLY A 774 15.74 30.51 23.57
C GLY A 774 16.77 29.72 22.76
N ASP A 775 16.43 28.48 22.41
CA ASP A 775 17.27 27.57 21.62
C ASP A 775 16.86 27.55 20.13
N TYR A 776 16.04 28.51 19.67
CA TYR A 776 15.51 28.54 18.31
C TYR A 776 15.82 29.86 17.59
N THR A 777 16.23 29.75 16.34
CA THR A 777 16.18 30.84 15.37
C THR A 777 14.74 31.10 14.96
N VAL A 778 14.34 32.37 14.94
CA VAL A 778 12.95 32.80 14.71
C VAL A 778 12.88 33.79 13.55
N ILE A 779 12.02 33.49 12.58
CA ILE A 779 11.63 34.40 11.51
C ILE A 779 10.55 35.34 12.05
N LYS A 780 10.90 36.61 12.27
CA LYS A 780 9.97 37.65 12.74
C LYS A 780 9.48 38.46 11.56
N LEU A 781 8.20 38.33 11.23
CA LEU A 781 7.57 39.16 10.19
C LEU A 781 7.30 40.57 10.74
N ALA A 782 7.34 41.59 9.88
CA ALA A 782 6.94 42.95 10.26
C ALA A 782 5.46 43.02 10.68
N ASP A 783 5.08 44.03 11.47
CA ASP A 783 3.71 44.23 11.98
C ASP A 783 2.62 44.00 10.91
N GLY A 784 1.65 43.14 11.23
CA GLY A 784 0.59 42.74 10.31
C GLY A 784 1.00 41.70 9.26
N GLY A 785 2.17 41.07 9.42
CA GLY A 785 2.61 39.91 8.65
C GLY A 785 1.69 38.71 8.83
N LEU A 786 1.46 37.96 7.74
CA LEU A 786 0.62 36.76 7.76
C LEU A 786 1.44 35.53 7.34
N PHE A 787 1.14 34.41 8.00
CA PHE A 787 1.53 33.07 7.56
C PHE A 787 0.33 32.36 6.91
N SER A 788 0.61 31.32 6.13
CA SER A 788 -0.40 30.49 5.44
C SER A 788 -1.48 29.94 6.40
N TYR A 789 -1.09 29.67 7.65
CA TYR A 789 -2.03 29.37 8.74
C TYR A 789 -1.85 30.32 9.92
N ILE A 790 -2.93 30.97 10.38
CA ILE A 790 -2.88 31.80 11.59
C ILE A 790 -3.49 31.05 12.78
N PRO A 791 -2.69 30.73 13.82
CA PRO A 791 -3.13 29.84 14.88
C PRO A 791 -3.99 30.51 15.96
N ASN A 792 -3.81 31.81 16.23
CA ASN A 792 -4.51 32.55 17.29
C ASN A 792 -4.27 34.09 17.18
N ASN A 793 -4.92 34.87 18.05
CA ASN A 793 -4.81 36.34 18.08
C ASN A 793 -3.41 36.88 18.40
N ASP A 794 -2.60 36.15 19.16
CA ASP A 794 -1.27 36.64 19.59
C ASP A 794 -0.33 36.77 18.38
N PHE A 795 -0.57 35.98 17.33
CA PHE A 795 0.16 36.06 16.07
C PHE A 795 0.01 37.43 15.37
N GLU A 796 -1.04 38.23 15.66
CA GLU A 796 -1.17 39.60 15.14
C GLU A 796 -0.01 40.50 15.60
N ASN A 797 0.41 40.32 16.86
CA ASN A 797 1.42 41.15 17.51
C ASN A 797 2.80 40.46 17.52
N GLU A 798 2.81 39.14 17.44
CA GLU A 798 4.01 38.29 17.44
C GLU A 798 3.97 37.31 16.26
N PRO A 799 4.08 37.78 14.99
CA PRO A 799 4.06 36.91 13.80
C PRO A 799 5.42 36.21 13.65
N TRP A 800 5.70 35.32 14.58
CA TRP A 800 6.98 34.66 14.79
C TRP A 800 6.88 33.20 14.34
N LEU A 801 7.80 32.78 13.46
CA LEU A 801 7.93 31.40 13.01
C LEU A 801 9.26 30.85 13.52
N TYR A 802 9.20 29.90 14.46
CA TYR A 802 10.35 29.24 15.04
C TYR A 802 10.83 28.14 14.09
N VAL A 803 12.11 28.12 13.74
CA VAL A 803 12.69 27.07 12.89
C VAL A 803 13.00 25.85 13.77
N LYS A 804 12.38 24.70 13.46
CA LYS A 804 12.58 23.45 14.21
C LYS A 804 13.73 22.64 13.64
N SER A 805 13.71 22.44 12.33
CA SER A 805 14.69 21.66 11.55
C SER A 805 14.57 22.04 10.08
N TYR A 806 15.62 21.80 9.30
CA TYR A 806 15.67 22.19 7.91
C TYR A 806 16.68 21.35 7.14
N THR A 807 16.42 21.19 5.85
CA THR A 807 17.30 20.61 4.84
C THR A 807 17.20 21.48 3.58
N LYS A 808 17.94 21.15 2.52
CA LYS A 808 17.79 21.87 1.24
C LYS A 808 16.34 21.79 0.72
N ASP A 809 15.62 20.69 0.97
CA ASP A 809 14.31 20.39 0.37
C ASP A 809 13.14 20.45 1.36
N GLN A 810 13.40 20.49 2.68
CA GLN A 810 12.37 20.53 3.71
C GLN A 810 12.64 21.63 4.74
N LEU A 811 11.60 22.35 5.15
CA LEU A 811 11.66 23.33 6.22
C LEU A 811 10.54 23.07 7.24
N VAL A 812 10.92 22.83 8.49
CA VAL A 812 9.96 22.61 9.58
C VAL A 812 9.88 23.85 10.45
N LEU A 813 8.71 24.49 10.46
CA LEU A 813 8.43 25.70 11.22
C LEU A 813 7.45 25.42 12.36
N MET A 814 7.45 26.28 13.35
CA MET A 814 6.51 26.23 14.47
C MET A 814 6.01 27.62 14.84
N THR A 815 4.83 27.69 15.46
CA THR A 815 4.38 28.84 16.24
C THR A 815 4.12 28.45 17.67
N TYR A 816 4.14 29.43 18.56
CA TYR A 816 3.87 29.24 19.97
C TYR A 816 3.15 30.44 20.57
N THR A 817 2.20 30.18 21.46
CA THR A 817 1.66 31.18 22.39
C THR A 817 1.57 30.60 23.80
N ALA A 818 1.81 31.43 24.81
CA ALA A 818 1.58 31.09 26.21
C ALA A 818 0.10 31.21 26.65
N THR A 819 -0.76 31.80 25.80
CA THR A 819 -2.13 32.23 26.14
C THR A 819 -3.21 31.67 25.23
N GLY A 820 -2.95 30.57 24.53
CA GLY A 820 -3.85 29.94 23.57
C GLY A 820 -5.10 29.27 24.17
N ASN A 821 -5.45 28.07 23.71
CA ASN A 821 -6.74 27.42 24.00
C ASN A 821 -7.08 27.39 25.51
N ASN A 822 -8.13 28.11 25.93
CA ASN A 822 -8.55 28.28 27.33
C ASN A 822 -7.50 28.94 28.26
N GLY A 823 -6.56 29.71 27.72
CA GLY A 823 -5.53 30.43 28.48
C GLY A 823 -4.27 29.61 28.82
N GLY A 824 -4.10 28.44 28.20
CA GLY A 824 -2.90 27.60 28.32
C GLY A 824 -1.94 27.77 27.14
N ALA A 825 -0.67 27.38 27.36
CA ALA A 825 0.35 27.38 26.32
C ALA A 825 0.05 26.34 25.23
N ILE A 826 0.39 26.64 23.99
CA ILE A 826 0.20 25.75 22.84
C ILE A 826 1.21 26.10 21.75
N ALA A 827 1.75 25.08 21.11
CA ALA A 827 2.55 25.19 19.90
C ALA A 827 1.86 24.50 18.72
N TRP A 828 2.17 24.96 17.51
CA TRP A 828 1.78 24.31 16.26
C TRP A 828 3.01 24.04 15.41
N GLN A 829 3.00 22.95 14.66
CA GLN A 829 4.06 22.59 13.71
C GLN A 829 3.57 22.66 12.27
N TYR A 830 4.47 23.03 11.36
CA TYR A 830 4.29 23.13 9.92
C TYR A 830 5.48 22.48 9.20
N ILE A 831 5.26 21.49 8.33
CA ILE A 831 6.30 20.94 7.46
C ILE A 831 6.06 21.45 6.05
N LEU A 832 7.08 22.10 5.50
CA LEU A 832 7.10 22.70 4.17
C LEU A 832 8.11 21.98 3.30
N LYS A 833 7.81 21.88 2.00
CA LYS A 833 8.73 21.44 0.96
C LYS A 833 9.08 22.56 0.01
N ARG A 834 10.26 22.47 -0.61
CA ARG A 834 10.71 23.44 -1.62
C ARG A 834 9.82 23.34 -2.86
N VAL A 835 9.42 24.49 -3.40
CA VAL A 835 8.73 24.57 -4.69
C VAL A 835 9.78 24.41 -5.79
N GLN A 836 9.70 23.30 -6.53
CA GLN A 836 10.57 23.02 -7.68
C GLN A 836 10.29 23.95 -8.87
#